data_AF-A0A226DGJ8-F1
#
_entry.id   AF-A0A226DGJ8-F1
#
_cell.length_a   1.000
_cell.length_b   1.000
_cell.length_c   1.000
_cell.angle_alpha   90.00
_cell.angle_beta   90.00
_cell.angle_gamma   90.00
#
_symmetry.space_group_name_H-M   'P 1'
#
loop_
_entity.id
_entity.type
_entity.pdbx_description
1 polymer ?
#
loop_
_entity_poly.entity_id
_entity_poly.type
_entity_poly.pdbx_seq_one_letter_code
_entity_poly.pdbx_strand_id
1 'polypeptide(L)'
;MRRKREHEEFRRTEAAKNAVAQKLQRMDENLRQQEQQRDAAGRVERRKDSIYREAEKERDRIDHSTRRADEAYRDAQNERNRMEHATRRGNEDYRDAENERNRMEHATRREDETFKQAEQQQNTIKKAISRHKAQTNFDILCKSFHCEILDQPKWICGSCGGLWYRSSMHPTTMEVVRKLHPKKPFAHLKSMTSLEERLVALRLPFAQIRSLGCDRQYGIRGGVVNVPNDMDIVAKVIPRRFDETSTVQVQLKRRMTYKHPYMFETIRPYKVFHAANYLVRTELYKKEKVFLSSDWANSVSTDTVEYIVNPSDATQSYTDIENIKDLSISDKAETEDNDPPLTETLMQEDQLIMAVAPGEGMRPLSLLMDLDAEELSFPSIYCGIKRKLNPEANLSYSDIAKSELRRFDPRCRRADKILYSYRLVQTHRIASNINICLRKKKKRGIVTVGNLLNKQCVQSLIQHDDGYRLLSNIVNSPSYLEEKKKDVMAMIRQLGLPTFFITTSAAETKWPELISMLHNRKYGTVLTNEEVSNMKLDAKADLIRHDPIGCVMAYDRREKAMDRFLIKPVGGIFHPYVHQDFFKRKEVQQRGSIHTHGMDWIKDAPTFDKENSLTHQACCEFIDEFITCKRDESDDMKEVLAYQIHNHSHTCEDKRRGCRFGFPIAPMRTTRILLPLPANQVKQYKEQFAKIKEKLATFGRHAEEINFDRFLEDLDLTEENYIFSIRSNLKIPKVFLRRGTHEIYINAYNKKLLLCWRANIDILFVLDPYSCASYVVNYISKSDRGVSKLLRQVSKEIRGEVSAQEAACCLLKIPMTQSSRDVTFINTNRPDDRVIFVKPADELEKMDPDSCDIALKGILERYVVRPRALDNLCLADYVANYNFTKVSSSLRKQINQPITSLSLIDNSGYITERTTSRIIRYRRFGLHQDPENFYREQIMLSNYTKTTNI
;
A
#
# COMPACT_ATOMS: atom_id res chain seq x y z
N MET A 1 95.72 -38.62 -24.21
CA MET A 1 94.41 -38.22 -23.64
C MET A 1 94.51 -37.82 -22.17
N ARG A 2 95.05 -38.65 -21.25
CA ARG A 2 95.19 -38.31 -19.81
C ARG A 2 95.95 -37.01 -19.51
N ARG A 3 97.13 -36.77 -20.12
CA ARG A 3 97.88 -35.49 -19.96
C ARG A 3 97.14 -34.23 -20.46
N LYS A 4 96.16 -34.34 -21.36
CA LYS A 4 95.39 -33.18 -21.86
C LYS A 4 94.30 -32.73 -20.87
N ARG A 5 93.83 -33.64 -19.99
CA ARG A 5 92.79 -33.37 -18.99
C ARG A 5 93.32 -32.71 -17.71
N GLU A 6 94.64 -32.49 -17.61
CA GLU A 6 95.26 -31.72 -16.51
C GLU A 6 95.09 -30.21 -16.71
N HIS A 7 94.85 -29.74 -17.94
CA HIS A 7 94.59 -28.33 -18.25
C HIS A 7 93.11 -27.95 -17.98
N GLU A 8 92.89 -26.95 -17.13
CA GLU A 8 91.56 -26.40 -16.75
C GLU A 8 90.71 -26.05 -17.98
N GLU A 9 91.28 -25.35 -18.97
CA GLU A 9 90.59 -24.95 -20.19
C GLU A 9 90.13 -26.14 -21.04
N PHE A 10 90.92 -27.22 -21.08
CA PHE A 10 90.54 -28.44 -21.79
C PHE A 10 89.39 -29.15 -21.07
N ARG A 11 89.38 -29.18 -19.72
CA ARG A 11 88.26 -29.74 -18.95
C ARG A 11 86.97 -28.93 -19.13
N ARG A 12 87.05 -27.59 -19.15
CA ARG A 12 85.89 -26.71 -19.38
C ARG A 12 85.35 -26.85 -20.81
N THR A 13 86.22 -26.93 -21.80
CA THR A 13 85.81 -27.13 -23.20
C THR A 13 85.29 -28.54 -23.47
N GLU A 14 85.87 -29.58 -22.85
CA GLU A 14 85.36 -30.96 -22.91
C GLU A 14 84.01 -31.09 -22.19
N ALA A 15 83.85 -30.47 -21.02
CA ALA A 15 82.57 -30.42 -20.31
C ALA A 15 81.50 -29.63 -21.09
N ALA A 16 81.86 -28.50 -21.70
CA ALA A 16 80.97 -27.71 -22.54
C ALA A 16 80.56 -28.49 -23.81
N LYS A 17 81.51 -29.16 -24.48
CA LYS A 17 81.22 -30.03 -25.63
C LYS A 17 80.34 -31.21 -25.24
N ASN A 18 80.59 -31.85 -24.10
CA ASN A 18 79.74 -32.94 -23.59
C ASN A 18 78.35 -32.45 -23.18
N ALA A 19 78.23 -31.26 -22.60
CA ALA A 19 76.94 -30.65 -22.26
C ALA A 19 76.14 -30.26 -23.51
N VAL A 20 76.80 -29.76 -24.56
CA VAL A 20 76.18 -29.49 -25.87
C VAL A 20 75.78 -30.78 -26.57
N ALA A 21 76.62 -31.82 -26.53
CA ALA A 21 76.30 -33.14 -27.07
C ALA A 21 75.12 -33.80 -26.33
N GLN A 22 75.05 -33.69 -25.00
CA GLN A 22 73.90 -34.15 -24.22
C GLN A 22 72.64 -33.32 -24.52
N LYS A 23 72.76 -31.99 -24.71
CA LYS A 23 71.63 -31.15 -25.15
C LYS A 23 71.11 -31.56 -26.53
N LEU A 24 72.01 -31.83 -27.49
CA LEU A 24 71.65 -32.30 -28.83
C LEU A 24 71.01 -33.70 -28.80
N GLN A 25 71.52 -34.63 -28.00
CA GLN A 25 70.90 -35.95 -27.79
C GLN A 25 69.52 -35.83 -27.12
N ARG A 26 69.33 -34.88 -26.19
CA ARG A 26 68.04 -34.59 -25.56
C ARG A 26 67.09 -33.77 -26.44
N MET A 27 67.46 -33.36 -27.65
CA MET A 27 66.51 -32.78 -28.61
C MET A 27 65.74 -33.85 -29.38
N ASP A 28 66.24 -35.09 -29.42
CA ASP A 28 65.57 -36.24 -30.00
C ASP A 28 64.47 -36.76 -29.04
N GLU A 29 63.22 -36.67 -29.49
CA GLU A 29 62.01 -37.07 -28.76
C GLU A 29 62.06 -38.54 -28.31
N ASN A 30 62.56 -39.43 -29.17
CA ASN A 30 62.59 -40.87 -28.88
C ASN A 30 63.62 -41.22 -27.81
N LEU A 31 64.78 -40.56 -27.84
CA LEU A 31 65.82 -40.71 -26.84
C LEU A 31 65.38 -40.16 -25.47
N ARG A 32 64.68 -39.02 -25.45
CA ARG A 32 64.05 -38.49 -24.23
C ARG A 32 63.03 -39.45 -23.63
N GLN A 33 62.16 -40.02 -24.47
CA GLN A 33 61.14 -40.96 -23.99
C GLN A 33 61.77 -42.24 -23.45
N GLN A 34 62.81 -42.78 -24.10
CA GLN A 34 63.54 -43.95 -23.59
C GLN A 34 64.33 -43.68 -22.30
N GLU A 35 64.91 -42.48 -22.13
CA GLU A 35 65.57 -42.06 -20.89
C GLU A 35 64.54 -41.91 -19.77
N GLN A 36 63.40 -41.26 -20.04
CA GLN A 36 62.29 -41.14 -19.10
C GLN A 36 61.68 -42.49 -18.70
N GLN A 37 61.51 -43.43 -19.64
CA GLN A 37 61.01 -44.77 -19.35
C GLN A 37 62.00 -45.56 -18.49
N ARG A 38 63.31 -45.46 -18.75
CA ARG A 38 64.34 -46.07 -17.90
C ARG A 38 64.39 -45.47 -16.51
N ASP A 39 64.30 -44.15 -16.39
CA ASP A 39 64.28 -43.45 -15.10
C ASP A 39 63.00 -43.71 -14.32
N ALA A 40 61.86 -43.86 -15.00
CA ALA A 40 60.60 -44.25 -14.40
C ALA A 40 60.66 -45.69 -13.89
N ALA A 41 61.15 -46.63 -14.69
CA ALA A 41 61.35 -48.02 -14.28
C ALA A 41 62.33 -48.13 -13.10
N GLY A 42 63.44 -47.40 -13.13
CA GLY A 42 64.39 -47.33 -12.02
C GLY A 42 63.80 -46.72 -10.74
N ARG A 43 62.92 -45.71 -10.86
CA ARG A 43 62.18 -45.16 -9.71
C ARG A 43 61.17 -46.16 -9.14
N VAL A 44 60.46 -46.89 -10.00
CA VAL A 44 59.53 -47.94 -9.57
C VAL A 44 60.26 -49.03 -8.80
N GLU A 45 61.45 -49.44 -9.27
CA GLU A 45 62.25 -50.46 -8.60
C GLU A 45 62.78 -49.99 -7.24
N ARG A 46 63.29 -48.74 -7.15
CA ARG A 46 63.71 -48.15 -5.86
C ARG A 46 62.56 -47.98 -4.88
N ARG A 47 61.33 -47.72 -5.36
CA ARG A 47 60.13 -47.59 -4.52
C ARG A 47 59.61 -48.92 -3.97
N LYS A 48 60.13 -50.08 -4.42
CA LYS A 48 59.80 -51.37 -3.78
C LYS A 48 60.35 -51.41 -2.34
N ASP A 49 61.53 -50.84 -2.11
CA ASP A 49 62.11 -50.66 -0.77
C ASP A 49 61.31 -49.62 0.04
N SER A 50 60.84 -50.00 1.23
CA SER A 50 60.03 -49.11 2.09
C SER A 50 60.86 -47.98 2.69
N ILE A 51 62.15 -48.21 2.98
CA ILE A 51 63.05 -47.19 3.56
C ILE A 51 63.28 -46.08 2.54
N TYR A 52 63.53 -46.45 1.28
CA TYR A 52 63.65 -45.47 0.20
C TYR A 52 62.35 -44.69 0.00
N ARG A 53 61.19 -45.37 0.05
CA ARG A 53 59.86 -44.74 -0.08
C ARG A 53 59.58 -43.71 1.01
N GLU A 54 59.90 -44.02 2.26
CA GLU A 54 59.71 -43.09 3.38
C GLU A 54 60.67 -41.91 3.31
N ALA A 55 61.94 -42.15 2.98
CA ALA A 55 62.92 -41.09 2.78
C ALA A 55 62.59 -40.18 1.58
N GLU A 56 62.02 -40.74 0.49
CA GLU A 56 61.52 -39.96 -0.65
C GLU A 56 60.32 -39.09 -0.24
N LYS A 57 59.33 -39.66 0.47
CA LYS A 57 58.18 -38.91 0.99
C LYS A 57 58.59 -37.75 1.91
N GLU A 58 59.57 -37.98 2.79
CA GLU A 58 60.01 -36.94 3.72
C GLU A 58 60.78 -35.82 2.99
N ARG A 59 61.64 -36.17 2.02
CA ARG A 59 62.29 -35.18 1.16
C ARG A 59 61.28 -34.34 0.36
N ASP A 60 60.29 -34.99 -0.24
CA ASP A 60 59.25 -34.31 -1.02
C ASP A 60 58.39 -33.41 -0.12
N ARG A 61 58.09 -33.86 1.12
CA ARG A 61 57.35 -33.06 2.11
C ARG A 61 58.12 -31.81 2.52
N ILE A 62 59.42 -31.94 2.77
CA ILE A 62 60.29 -30.82 3.15
C ILE A 62 60.42 -29.84 1.99
N ASP A 63 60.72 -30.30 0.77
CA ASP A 63 60.83 -29.47 -0.44
C ASP A 63 59.51 -28.74 -0.76
N HIS A 64 58.38 -29.43 -0.62
CA HIS A 64 57.08 -28.81 -0.84
C HIS A 64 56.71 -27.78 0.24
N SER A 65 57.15 -28.01 1.49
CA SER A 65 57.00 -27.06 2.60
C SER A 65 57.83 -25.79 2.37
N THR A 66 59.11 -25.93 1.99
CA THR A 66 59.98 -24.80 1.69
C THR A 66 59.51 -23.99 0.50
N ARG A 67 59.01 -24.62 -0.57
CA ARG A 67 58.42 -23.89 -1.71
C ARG A 67 57.16 -23.11 -1.34
N ARG A 68 56.31 -23.65 -0.46
CA ARG A 68 55.09 -22.95 0.02
C ARG A 68 55.37 -21.83 1.02
N ALA A 69 56.59 -21.70 1.54
CA ALA A 69 56.97 -20.54 2.33
C ALA A 69 56.97 -19.24 1.49
N ASP A 70 57.21 -19.35 0.18
CA ASP A 70 57.11 -18.25 -0.78
C ASP A 70 55.63 -17.98 -1.14
N GLU A 71 55.21 -16.73 -0.96
CA GLU A 71 53.85 -16.26 -1.28
C GLU A 71 53.56 -16.28 -2.79
N ALA A 72 54.54 -15.91 -3.63
CA ALA A 72 54.37 -15.92 -5.09
C ALA A 72 54.17 -17.35 -5.63
N TYR A 73 54.86 -18.32 -5.04
CA TYR A 73 54.68 -19.73 -5.38
C TYR A 73 53.30 -20.24 -4.97
N ARG A 74 52.81 -19.87 -3.78
CA ARG A 74 51.46 -20.23 -3.30
C ARG A 74 50.38 -19.67 -4.22
N ASP A 75 50.47 -18.41 -4.61
CA ASP A 75 49.47 -17.79 -5.49
C ASP A 75 49.48 -18.38 -6.89
N ALA A 76 50.66 -18.61 -7.47
CA ALA A 76 50.78 -19.29 -8.76
C ALA A 76 50.33 -20.76 -8.72
N GLN A 77 50.51 -21.46 -7.59
CA GLN A 77 49.98 -22.81 -7.38
C GLN A 77 48.45 -22.79 -7.26
N ASN A 78 47.89 -21.82 -6.52
CA ASN A 78 46.44 -21.66 -6.35
C ASN A 78 45.74 -21.32 -7.67
N GLU A 79 46.31 -20.43 -8.47
CA GLU A 79 45.72 -20.03 -9.77
C GLU A 79 45.76 -21.18 -10.78
N ARG A 80 46.86 -21.95 -10.83
CA ARG A 80 46.96 -23.16 -11.65
C ARG A 80 45.92 -24.22 -11.23
N ASN A 81 45.82 -24.49 -9.93
CA ASN A 81 44.84 -25.43 -9.40
C ASN A 81 43.40 -24.97 -9.69
N ARG A 82 43.12 -23.65 -9.56
CA ARG A 82 41.81 -23.06 -9.87
C ARG A 82 41.45 -23.27 -11.34
N MET A 83 42.36 -22.98 -12.26
CA MET A 83 42.12 -23.20 -13.70
C MET A 83 41.94 -24.68 -14.04
N GLU A 84 42.74 -25.56 -13.44
CA GLU A 84 42.64 -27.02 -13.63
C GLU A 84 41.30 -27.57 -13.13
N HIS A 85 40.86 -27.16 -11.93
CA HIS A 85 39.55 -27.52 -11.38
C HIS A 85 38.40 -26.95 -12.22
N ALA A 86 38.51 -25.71 -12.70
CA ALA A 86 37.50 -25.12 -13.59
C ALA A 86 37.37 -25.89 -14.91
N THR A 87 38.51 -26.31 -15.48
CA THR A 87 38.54 -27.10 -16.72
C THR A 87 37.93 -28.48 -16.51
N ARG A 88 38.26 -29.16 -15.40
CA ARG A 88 37.69 -30.47 -15.06
C ARG A 88 36.18 -30.41 -14.79
N ARG A 89 35.69 -29.38 -14.10
CA ARG A 89 34.26 -29.17 -13.81
C ARG A 89 33.44 -28.69 -15.02
N GLY A 90 34.09 -28.40 -16.14
CA GLY A 90 33.41 -28.19 -17.43
C GLY A 90 32.89 -29.49 -18.05
N ASN A 91 33.40 -30.65 -17.64
CA ASN A 91 32.89 -31.97 -18.04
C ASN A 91 31.80 -32.44 -17.06
N GLU A 92 30.63 -32.77 -17.60
CA GLU A 92 29.43 -33.16 -16.85
C GLU A 92 29.62 -34.50 -16.09
N ASP A 93 30.25 -35.50 -16.72
CA ASP A 93 30.51 -36.81 -16.09
C ASP A 93 31.47 -36.69 -14.90
N TYR A 94 32.47 -35.81 -15.00
CA TYR A 94 33.40 -35.56 -13.90
C TYR A 94 32.69 -34.87 -12.71
N ARG A 95 31.79 -33.93 -13.00
CA ARG A 95 30.98 -33.25 -11.97
C ARG A 95 30.11 -34.25 -11.22
N ASP A 96 29.44 -35.14 -11.92
CA ASP A 96 28.55 -36.12 -11.29
C ASP A 96 29.34 -37.15 -10.46
N ALA A 97 30.49 -37.61 -10.95
CA ALA A 97 31.39 -38.46 -10.18
C ALA A 97 32.04 -37.75 -8.97
N GLU A 98 32.38 -36.45 -9.08
CA GLU A 98 32.86 -35.63 -7.96
C GLU A 98 31.75 -35.45 -6.90
N ASN A 99 30.51 -35.20 -7.33
CA ASN A 99 29.36 -35.08 -6.46
C ASN A 99 29.06 -36.38 -5.70
N GLU A 100 29.07 -37.53 -6.38
CA GLU A 100 28.79 -38.83 -5.76
C GLU A 100 29.89 -39.24 -4.76
N ARG A 101 31.17 -38.98 -5.08
CA ARG A 101 32.28 -39.17 -4.14
C ARG A 101 32.15 -38.29 -2.90
N ASN A 102 31.88 -36.99 -3.10
CA ASN A 102 31.68 -36.06 -1.99
C ASN A 102 30.48 -36.47 -1.13
N ARG A 103 29.41 -36.98 -1.75
CA ARG A 103 28.21 -37.47 -1.05
C ARG A 103 28.54 -38.67 -0.15
N MET A 104 29.26 -39.67 -0.68
CA MET A 104 29.70 -40.83 0.10
C MET A 104 30.69 -40.46 1.21
N GLU A 105 31.59 -39.51 0.96
CA GLU A 105 32.56 -39.04 1.96
C GLU A 105 31.86 -38.24 3.07
N HIS A 106 30.88 -37.41 2.72
CA HIS A 106 30.04 -36.73 3.73
C HIS A 106 29.16 -37.70 4.51
N ALA A 107 28.68 -38.79 3.90
CA ALA A 107 27.90 -39.81 4.58
C ALA A 107 28.75 -40.55 5.63
N THR A 108 29.95 -41.00 5.27
CA THR A 108 30.87 -41.68 6.19
C THR A 108 31.38 -40.77 7.30
N ARG A 109 31.69 -39.50 7.01
CA ARG A 109 32.07 -38.52 8.06
C ARG A 109 30.93 -38.21 9.03
N ARG A 110 29.67 -38.33 8.60
CA ARG A 110 28.48 -38.17 9.46
C ARG A 110 28.12 -39.44 10.22
N GLU A 111 28.89 -40.51 10.15
CA GLU A 111 28.76 -41.65 11.06
C GLU A 111 29.57 -41.43 12.35
N ASP A 112 30.60 -40.59 12.30
CA ASP A 112 31.44 -40.22 13.45
C ASP A 112 30.76 -39.17 14.36
N GLU A 113 30.46 -39.58 15.59
CA GLU A 113 29.85 -38.75 16.64
C GLU A 113 30.68 -37.51 16.99
N THR A 114 32.01 -37.61 16.98
CA THR A 114 32.89 -36.49 17.35
C THR A 114 32.86 -35.39 16.30
N PHE A 115 32.77 -35.77 15.02
CA PHE A 115 32.63 -34.85 13.90
C PHE A 115 31.28 -34.13 13.94
N LYS A 116 30.18 -34.83 14.23
CA LYS A 116 28.85 -34.22 14.40
C LYS A 116 28.84 -33.16 15.50
N GLN A 117 29.39 -33.47 16.67
CA GLN A 117 29.40 -32.56 17.80
C GLN A 117 30.26 -31.32 17.52
N ALA A 118 31.42 -31.50 16.87
CA ALA A 118 32.29 -30.38 16.46
C ALA A 118 31.65 -29.50 15.38
N GLU A 119 31.00 -30.09 14.37
CA GLU A 119 30.26 -29.37 13.33
C GLU A 119 29.08 -28.59 13.94
N GLN A 120 28.34 -29.21 14.87
CA GLN A 120 27.23 -28.57 15.57
C GLN A 120 27.69 -27.40 16.44
N GLN A 121 28.81 -27.54 17.18
CA GLN A 121 29.42 -26.45 17.95
C GLN A 121 29.88 -25.30 17.04
N GLN A 122 30.58 -25.60 15.94
CA GLN A 122 31.01 -24.56 14.99
C GLN A 122 29.82 -23.84 14.35
N ASN A 123 28.78 -24.57 13.96
CA ASN A 123 27.56 -23.99 13.42
C ASN A 123 26.83 -23.13 14.46
N THR A 124 26.84 -23.54 15.72
CA THR A 124 26.26 -22.76 16.83
C THR A 124 27.00 -21.45 17.05
N ILE A 125 28.34 -21.47 17.08
CA ILE A 125 29.18 -20.28 17.23
C ILE A 125 29.02 -19.34 16.03
N LYS A 126 29.06 -19.86 14.79
CA LYS A 126 28.83 -19.07 13.56
C LYS A 126 27.45 -18.41 13.56
N LYS A 127 26.40 -19.15 13.94
CA LYS A 127 25.04 -18.60 14.08
C LYS A 127 24.98 -17.52 15.17
N ALA A 128 25.66 -17.70 16.31
CA ALA A 128 25.70 -16.70 17.39
C ALA A 128 26.38 -15.39 16.95
N ILE A 129 27.54 -15.45 16.29
CA ILE A 129 28.24 -14.28 15.76
C ILE A 129 27.40 -13.56 14.69
N SER A 130 26.76 -14.33 13.80
CA SER A 130 25.86 -13.77 12.78
C SER A 130 24.67 -13.06 13.41
N ARG A 131 24.03 -13.66 14.42
CA ARG A 131 22.92 -13.04 15.17
C ARG A 131 23.34 -11.76 15.87
N HIS A 132 24.52 -11.74 16.50
CA HIS A 132 25.03 -10.54 17.15
C HIS A 132 25.25 -9.39 16.15
N LYS A 133 25.91 -9.65 15.02
CA LYS A 133 26.09 -8.66 13.94
C LYS A 133 24.75 -8.17 13.37
N ALA A 134 23.79 -9.07 13.18
CA ALA A 134 22.46 -8.74 12.71
C ALA A 134 21.70 -7.87 13.71
N GLN A 135 21.83 -8.14 15.01
CA GLN A 135 21.20 -7.34 16.06
C GLN A 135 21.78 -5.92 16.10
N THR A 136 23.10 -5.77 16.06
CA THR A 136 23.74 -4.45 16.01
C THR A 136 23.29 -3.66 14.78
N ASN A 137 23.16 -4.31 13.62
CA ASN A 137 22.64 -3.68 12.40
C ASN A 137 21.16 -3.29 12.54
N PHE A 138 20.34 -4.14 13.16
CA PHE A 138 18.93 -3.86 13.39
C PHE A 138 18.73 -2.69 14.36
N ASP A 139 19.57 -2.57 15.41
CA ASP A 139 19.48 -1.45 16.36
C ASP A 139 19.77 -0.11 15.68
N ILE A 140 20.70 -0.07 14.72
CA ILE A 140 20.98 1.13 13.89
C ILE A 140 19.77 1.47 13.01
N LEU A 141 19.15 0.46 12.39
CA LEU A 141 17.94 0.63 11.58
C LEU A 141 16.75 1.10 12.42
N CYS A 142 16.58 0.54 13.62
CA CYS A 142 15.57 0.92 14.59
C CYS A 142 15.74 2.38 15.03
N LYS A 143 16.97 2.80 15.37
CA LYS A 143 17.29 4.22 15.66
C LYS A 143 16.93 5.12 14.47
N SER A 144 17.28 4.72 13.26
CA SER A 144 16.97 5.47 12.03
C SER A 144 15.46 5.60 11.82
N PHE A 145 14.70 4.53 12.07
CA PHE A 145 13.24 4.55 12.06
C PHE A 145 12.68 5.56 13.07
N HIS A 146 13.14 5.51 14.33
CA HIS A 146 12.69 6.43 15.36
C HIS A 146 13.06 7.90 15.06
N CYS A 147 14.24 8.16 14.49
CA CYS A 147 14.62 9.50 14.04
C CYS A 147 13.70 10.02 12.91
N GLU A 148 13.33 9.17 11.94
CA GLU A 148 12.47 9.57 10.83
C GLU A 148 11.04 9.91 11.29
N ILE A 149 10.48 9.16 12.26
CA ILE A 149 9.13 9.43 12.78
C ILE A 149 9.09 10.65 13.70
N LEU A 150 10.17 10.94 14.43
CA LEU A 150 10.30 12.13 15.26
C LEU A 150 10.52 13.40 14.43
N ASP A 151 11.04 13.29 13.20
CA ASP A 151 11.14 14.42 12.27
C ASP A 151 9.74 14.88 11.86
N GLN A 152 9.32 16.00 12.43
CA GLN A 152 8.05 16.64 12.13
C GLN A 152 8.18 17.56 10.91
N PRO A 153 7.11 17.79 10.13
CA PRO A 153 7.14 18.75 9.04
C PRO A 153 7.12 20.17 9.63
N LYS A 154 8.32 20.72 9.89
CA LYS A 154 8.50 22.08 10.44
C LYS A 154 8.92 23.10 9.38
N TRP A 155 9.26 22.64 8.18
CA TRP A 155 9.85 23.48 7.14
C TRP A 155 8.76 24.00 6.21
N ILE A 156 8.74 25.32 6.02
CA ILE A 156 7.78 25.98 5.14
C ILE A 156 8.44 26.20 3.79
N CYS A 157 7.84 25.63 2.73
CA CYS A 157 8.33 25.85 1.38
C CYS A 157 8.11 27.30 0.96
N GLY A 158 9.22 27.99 0.69
CA GLY A 158 9.20 29.38 0.23
C GLY A 158 8.50 29.60 -1.10
N SER A 159 8.25 28.55 -1.91
CA SER A 159 7.56 28.65 -3.20
C SER A 159 6.06 28.30 -3.13
N CYS A 160 5.67 27.31 -2.32
CA CYS A 160 4.28 26.83 -2.29
C CYS A 160 3.57 27.08 -0.94
N GLY A 161 4.26 27.64 0.06
CA GLY A 161 3.74 27.82 1.43
C GLY A 161 3.38 26.51 2.14
N GLY A 162 3.79 25.37 1.56
CA GLY A 162 3.52 24.03 2.05
C GLY A 162 4.37 23.69 3.27
N LEU A 163 3.85 22.82 4.12
CA LEU A 163 4.55 22.25 5.26
C LEU A 163 5.26 20.96 4.82
N TRP A 164 6.57 20.92 4.99
CA TRP A 164 7.43 19.84 4.53
C TRP A 164 8.41 19.39 5.59
N TYR A 165 8.95 18.19 5.38
CA TYR A 165 10.03 17.61 6.18
C TYR A 165 11.37 18.18 5.71
N ARG A 166 12.37 18.14 6.60
CA ARG A 166 13.72 18.64 6.30
C ARG A 166 14.31 17.97 5.06
N SER A 167 14.13 16.65 4.96
CA SER A 167 14.60 15.82 3.85
C SER A 167 13.95 16.12 2.50
N SER A 168 12.84 16.88 2.49
CA SER A 168 12.03 17.14 1.29
C SER A 168 12.24 18.56 0.72
N MET A 169 13.17 19.34 1.25
CA MET A 169 13.37 20.74 0.88
C MET A 169 14.84 21.07 0.62
N HIS A 170 15.07 21.96 -0.35
CA HIS A 170 16.37 22.62 -0.57
C HIS A 170 16.38 24.02 0.08
N PRO A 171 17.54 24.52 0.55
CA PRO A 171 17.65 25.86 1.11
C PRO A 171 17.21 26.95 0.12
N THR A 172 16.54 28.00 0.61
CA THR A 172 16.10 29.18 -0.18
C THR A 172 16.15 30.43 0.70
N THR A 173 16.24 31.62 0.11
CA THR A 173 16.38 32.90 0.83
C THR A 173 15.05 33.43 1.39
N MET A 174 15.12 34.15 2.53
CA MET A 174 13.97 34.73 3.26
C MET A 174 13.11 35.71 2.44
N GLU A 175 13.70 36.35 1.42
CA GLU A 175 13.01 37.32 0.57
C GLU A 175 11.96 36.68 -0.36
N VAL A 176 12.16 35.42 -0.76
CA VAL A 176 11.18 34.66 -1.56
C VAL A 176 9.97 34.27 -0.70
N VAL A 177 10.20 33.94 0.58
CA VAL A 177 9.17 33.52 1.54
C VAL A 177 8.17 34.64 1.84
N ARG A 178 8.62 35.90 1.97
CA ARG A 178 7.74 37.05 2.25
C ARG A 178 6.72 37.36 1.15
N LYS A 179 6.99 36.99 -0.11
CA LYS A 179 6.10 37.26 -1.26
C LYS A 179 4.87 36.33 -1.34
N LEU A 180 4.85 35.21 -0.60
CA LEU A 180 3.86 34.13 -0.77
C LEU A 180 2.95 33.88 0.44
N HIS A 181 3.06 34.69 1.50
CA HIS A 181 2.11 34.63 2.60
C HIS A 181 0.72 35.11 2.15
N PRO A 182 -0.34 34.31 2.32
CA PRO A 182 -1.70 34.81 2.19
C PRO A 182 -1.88 35.98 3.17
N LYS A 183 -2.59 37.03 2.76
CA LYS A 183 -2.99 38.12 3.67
C LYS A 183 -3.63 37.50 4.92
N LYS A 184 -3.26 38.00 6.12
CA LYS A 184 -3.90 37.60 7.37
C LYS A 184 -5.43 37.78 7.20
N PRO A 185 -6.25 36.77 7.53
CA PRO A 185 -7.69 36.90 7.43
C PRO A 185 -8.18 38.05 8.31
N PHE A 186 -9.27 38.69 7.89
CA PHE A 186 -9.96 39.70 8.70
C PHE A 186 -10.29 39.13 10.09
N ALA A 187 -10.01 39.90 11.15
CA ALA A 187 -10.07 39.43 12.53
C ALA A 187 -11.41 38.78 12.92
N HIS A 188 -12.53 39.31 12.40
CA HIS A 188 -13.87 38.81 12.69
C HIS A 188 -14.21 37.49 11.98
N LEU A 189 -13.51 37.11 10.90
CA LEU A 189 -13.70 35.82 10.22
C LEU A 189 -12.96 34.65 10.91
N LYS A 190 -11.97 34.94 11.77
CA LYS A 190 -11.08 33.91 12.36
C LYS A 190 -11.70 33.14 13.53
N SER A 191 -12.70 33.71 14.20
CA SER A 191 -13.29 33.17 15.44
C SER A 191 -14.79 32.89 15.33
N MET A 192 -15.29 32.72 14.11
CA MET A 192 -16.71 32.41 13.87
C MET A 192 -17.02 30.95 14.16
N THR A 193 -18.24 30.68 14.64
CA THR A 193 -18.76 29.32 14.73
C THR A 193 -19.12 28.78 13.34
N SER A 194 -19.36 27.48 13.25
CA SER A 194 -19.76 26.85 11.99
C SER A 194 -21.08 27.44 11.48
N LEU A 195 -22.05 27.70 12.36
CA LEU A 195 -23.32 28.31 11.96
C LEU A 195 -23.15 29.78 11.56
N GLU A 196 -22.37 30.57 12.30
CA GLU A 196 -22.08 31.97 11.96
C GLU A 196 -21.48 32.08 10.54
N GLU A 197 -20.55 31.19 10.18
CA GLU A 197 -19.95 31.16 8.84
C GLU A 197 -20.99 30.85 7.75
N ARG A 198 -21.92 29.92 8.01
CA ARG A 198 -22.96 29.52 7.05
C ARG A 198 -23.91 30.66 6.74
N LEU A 199 -24.24 31.48 7.73
CA LEU A 199 -25.15 32.61 7.57
C LEU A 199 -24.59 33.69 6.63
N VAL A 200 -23.27 33.79 6.46
CA VAL A 200 -22.62 34.76 5.56
C VAL A 200 -22.09 34.16 4.26
N ALA A 201 -22.17 32.84 4.09
CA ALA A 201 -21.75 32.14 2.87
C ALA A 201 -22.84 32.27 1.80
N LEU A 202 -22.48 32.54 0.54
CA LEU A 202 -23.45 32.64 -0.58
C LEU A 202 -23.87 31.27 -1.13
N ARG A 203 -23.23 30.21 -0.64
CA ARG A 203 -23.45 28.83 -1.03
C ARG A 203 -23.48 27.97 0.23
N LEU A 204 -24.61 27.32 0.49
CA LEU A 204 -24.81 26.42 1.64
C LEU A 204 -24.57 24.97 1.21
N PRO A 205 -23.41 24.36 1.55
CA PRO A 205 -23.19 22.94 1.27
C PRO A 205 -23.87 22.08 2.34
N PHE A 206 -25.07 21.58 2.05
CA PHE A 206 -25.75 20.61 2.91
C PHE A 206 -25.11 19.24 2.77
N ALA A 207 -24.65 18.68 3.89
CA ALA A 207 -24.02 17.36 3.98
C ALA A 207 -24.36 16.68 5.31
N GLN A 208 -24.46 15.35 5.34
CA GLN A 208 -24.68 14.63 6.59
C GLN A 208 -23.33 14.21 7.18
N ILE A 209 -22.80 15.02 8.10
CA ILE A 209 -21.55 14.72 8.82
C ILE A 209 -21.90 14.08 10.16
N ARG A 210 -21.28 12.95 10.49
CA ARG A 210 -21.50 12.19 11.72
C ARG A 210 -20.18 11.88 12.42
N SER A 211 -20.22 11.64 13.72
CA SER A 211 -19.08 11.08 14.49
C SER A 211 -19.04 9.56 14.38
N LEU A 212 -17.86 9.01 14.14
CA LEU A 212 -17.59 7.59 13.92
C LEU A 212 -16.84 6.99 15.12
N GLY A 213 -17.35 5.87 15.63
CA GLY A 213 -16.69 5.05 16.66
C GLY A 213 -16.41 5.77 17.99
N CYS A 214 -15.54 5.17 18.81
CA CYS A 214 -15.15 5.70 20.12
C CYS A 214 -14.28 6.95 20.04
N ASP A 215 -13.45 7.08 19.00
CA ASP A 215 -12.59 8.25 18.75
C ASP A 215 -13.35 9.45 18.16
N ARG A 216 -14.67 9.28 17.92
CA ARG A 216 -15.63 10.28 17.44
C ARG A 216 -15.19 11.01 16.16
N GLN A 217 -14.39 10.38 15.30
CA GLN A 217 -13.89 11.00 14.08
C GLN A 217 -15.02 11.41 13.14
N TYR A 218 -14.85 12.49 12.37
CA TYR A 218 -15.90 12.91 11.44
C TYR A 218 -15.93 12.06 10.16
N GLY A 219 -17.13 11.71 9.71
CA GLY A 219 -17.37 11.09 8.41
C GLY A 219 -18.57 11.73 7.70
N ILE A 220 -18.58 11.64 6.37
CA ILE A 220 -19.70 12.09 5.53
C ILE A 220 -20.51 10.90 5.04
N ARG A 221 -21.83 10.92 5.25
CA ARG A 221 -22.79 10.00 4.64
C ARG A 221 -23.53 10.74 3.53
N GLY A 222 -23.69 10.12 2.36
CA GLY A 222 -24.36 10.77 1.23
C GLY A 222 -23.51 11.78 0.46
N GLY A 223 -24.17 12.51 -0.44
CA GLY A 223 -23.56 13.55 -1.27
C GLY A 223 -23.59 14.93 -0.61
N VAL A 224 -22.94 15.89 -1.24
CA VAL A 224 -23.04 17.32 -0.89
C VAL A 224 -23.99 17.99 -1.86
N VAL A 225 -24.96 18.74 -1.34
CA VAL A 225 -25.88 19.54 -2.13
C VAL A 225 -25.57 21.01 -1.88
N ASN A 226 -25.21 21.75 -2.92
CA ASN A 226 -24.89 23.17 -2.81
C ASN A 226 -26.12 24.00 -3.14
N VAL A 227 -26.61 24.79 -2.19
CA VAL A 227 -27.81 25.62 -2.35
C VAL A 227 -27.42 27.09 -2.25
N PRO A 228 -27.88 27.96 -3.16
CA PRO A 228 -27.69 29.41 -3.01
C PRO A 228 -28.25 29.90 -1.67
N ASN A 229 -27.52 30.77 -1.00
CA ASN A 229 -27.98 31.44 0.22
C ASN A 229 -28.53 32.82 -0.14
N ASP A 230 -29.76 33.12 0.25
CA ASP A 230 -30.28 34.47 0.19
C ASP A 230 -29.95 35.23 1.49
N MET A 231 -29.00 36.16 1.38
CA MET A 231 -28.53 36.98 2.48
C MET A 231 -29.62 37.93 3.03
N ASP A 232 -30.60 38.31 2.22
CA ASP A 232 -31.68 39.20 2.65
C ASP A 232 -32.63 38.49 3.61
N ILE A 233 -32.87 37.19 3.39
CA ILE A 233 -33.65 36.35 4.32
C ILE A 233 -32.92 36.25 5.65
N VAL A 234 -31.61 36.04 5.63
CA VAL A 234 -30.78 35.98 6.84
C VAL A 234 -30.80 37.31 7.60
N ALA A 235 -30.68 38.44 6.88
CA ALA A 235 -30.70 39.77 7.48
C ALA A 235 -32.07 40.16 8.09
N LYS A 236 -33.17 39.56 7.61
CA LYS A 236 -34.52 39.76 8.19
C LYS A 236 -34.70 39.05 9.53
N VAL A 237 -34.15 37.85 9.67
CA VAL A 237 -34.32 36.98 10.85
C VAL A 237 -33.37 37.33 11.99
N ILE A 238 -32.14 37.78 11.69
CA ILE A 238 -31.17 38.13 12.74
C ILE A 238 -31.53 39.49 13.38
N PRO A 239 -31.57 39.60 14.72
CA PRO A 239 -31.85 40.85 15.42
C PRO A 239 -30.85 41.90 14.98
N ARG A 240 -31.37 43.11 14.76
CA ARG A 240 -30.63 44.21 14.12
C ARG A 240 -29.92 45.14 15.11
N ARG A 241 -30.17 44.98 16.42
CA ARG A 241 -29.44 45.66 17.52
C ARG A 241 -28.74 44.61 18.38
N PHE A 242 -27.43 44.72 18.54
CA PHE A 242 -26.62 43.80 19.33
C PHE A 242 -25.33 44.49 19.80
N ASP A 243 -24.94 44.23 21.04
CA ASP A 243 -23.63 44.60 21.58
C ASP A 243 -22.63 43.45 21.35
N GLU A 244 -21.33 43.67 21.57
CA GLU A 244 -20.31 42.62 21.38
C GLU A 244 -20.55 41.35 22.24
N THR A 245 -21.34 41.49 23.31
CA THR A 245 -21.70 40.43 24.26
C THR A 245 -23.04 39.75 23.97
N SER A 246 -23.87 40.30 23.06
CA SER A 246 -25.19 39.74 22.76
C SER A 246 -25.07 38.44 21.96
N THR A 247 -25.75 37.40 22.42
CA THR A 247 -25.82 36.09 21.76
C THR A 247 -27.26 35.67 21.52
N VAL A 248 -27.51 34.93 20.43
CA VAL A 248 -28.86 34.46 20.08
C VAL A 248 -28.81 33.02 19.60
N GLN A 249 -29.82 32.24 19.96
CA GLN A 249 -29.95 30.86 19.51
C GLN A 249 -30.62 30.78 18.14
N VAL A 250 -29.94 30.18 17.16
CA VAL A 250 -30.46 30.09 15.78
C VAL A 250 -30.50 28.64 15.29
N GLN A 251 -31.63 28.28 14.69
CA GLN A 251 -31.88 27.03 14.01
C GLN A 251 -31.78 27.23 12.49
N LEU A 252 -30.73 26.73 11.86
CA LEU A 252 -30.64 26.66 10.40
C LEU A 252 -31.40 25.42 9.92
N LYS A 253 -32.47 25.63 9.17
CA LYS A 253 -33.30 24.57 8.58
C LYS A 253 -33.11 24.51 7.06
N ARG A 254 -33.37 23.32 6.48
CA ARG A 254 -33.44 23.15 5.01
C ARG A 254 -34.79 23.62 4.45
N ARG A 255 -35.85 23.44 5.25
CA ARG A 255 -37.22 23.89 5.01
C ARG A 255 -37.84 24.25 6.35
N MET A 256 -38.67 25.28 6.42
CA MET A 256 -39.32 25.70 7.66
C MET A 256 -40.23 24.61 8.24
N THR A 257 -40.83 23.79 7.36
CA THR A 257 -41.70 22.65 7.73
C THR A 257 -40.98 21.51 8.45
N TYR A 258 -39.64 21.45 8.43
CA TYR A 258 -38.90 20.35 9.05
C TYR A 258 -38.86 20.50 10.57
N LYS A 259 -39.17 19.40 11.28
CA LYS A 259 -39.20 19.35 12.75
C LYS A 259 -37.80 19.54 13.36
N HIS A 260 -36.78 18.92 12.77
CA HIS A 260 -35.41 18.99 13.28
C HIS A 260 -34.55 19.97 12.45
N PRO A 261 -33.76 20.86 13.11
CA PRO A 261 -32.85 21.75 12.42
C PRO A 261 -31.66 20.99 11.82
N TYR A 262 -31.09 21.54 10.75
CA TYR A 262 -29.83 21.05 10.18
C TYR A 262 -28.64 21.41 11.07
N MET A 263 -28.64 22.63 11.62
CA MET A 263 -27.67 23.08 12.65
C MET A 263 -28.40 23.92 13.69
N PHE A 264 -27.97 23.79 14.94
CA PHE A 264 -28.46 24.58 16.07
C PHE A 264 -27.27 25.00 16.91
N GLU A 265 -26.97 26.30 16.92
CA GLU A 265 -25.86 26.88 17.66
C GLU A 265 -26.26 28.28 18.17
N THR A 266 -25.62 28.70 19.26
CA THR A 266 -25.67 30.08 19.75
C THR A 266 -24.71 30.94 18.92
N ILE A 267 -25.25 31.94 18.23
CA ILE A 267 -24.49 32.86 17.36
C ILE A 267 -24.32 34.23 18.00
N ARG A 268 -23.31 34.98 17.55
CA ARG A 268 -23.11 36.40 17.87
C ARG A 268 -23.48 37.25 16.65
N PRO A 269 -24.67 37.88 16.64
CA PRO A 269 -25.12 38.74 15.54
C PRO A 269 -24.08 39.81 15.14
N TYR A 270 -23.39 40.39 16.13
CA TYR A 270 -22.28 41.33 15.92
C TYR A 270 -21.22 40.81 14.96
N LYS A 271 -20.74 39.59 15.17
CA LYS A 271 -19.72 39.01 14.30
C LYS A 271 -20.25 38.71 12.91
N VAL A 272 -21.48 38.23 12.80
CA VAL A 272 -22.13 37.93 11.51
C VAL A 272 -22.28 39.19 10.66
N PHE A 273 -22.74 40.30 11.25
CA PHE A 273 -22.86 41.59 10.58
C PHE A 273 -21.51 42.13 10.08
N HIS A 274 -20.51 42.18 10.97
CA HIS A 274 -19.18 42.68 10.60
C HIS A 274 -18.50 41.80 9.55
N ALA A 275 -18.68 40.48 9.60
CA ALA A 275 -18.21 39.56 8.58
C ALA A 275 -18.91 39.81 7.23
N ALA A 276 -20.23 39.96 7.21
CA ALA A 276 -20.99 40.23 6.00
C ALA A 276 -20.62 41.60 5.36
N ASN A 277 -20.51 42.67 6.16
CA ASN A 277 -20.09 43.99 5.70
C ASN A 277 -18.68 43.98 5.08
N TYR A 278 -17.77 43.18 5.64
CA TYR A 278 -16.47 42.95 5.03
C TYR A 278 -16.61 42.21 3.69
N LEU A 279 -17.35 41.09 3.68
CA LEU A 279 -17.47 40.22 2.51
C LEU A 279 -18.11 40.92 1.31
N VAL A 280 -19.14 41.74 1.49
CA VAL A 280 -19.78 42.49 0.38
C VAL A 280 -18.82 43.44 -0.35
N ARG A 281 -17.73 43.86 0.29
CA ARG A 281 -16.71 44.71 -0.36
C ARG A 281 -15.69 43.92 -1.18
N THR A 282 -15.70 42.59 -1.09
CA THR A 282 -14.74 41.68 -1.73
C THR A 282 -15.12 41.36 -3.18
N GLU A 283 -14.16 40.84 -3.94
CA GLU A 283 -14.28 40.60 -5.38
C GLU A 283 -15.42 39.63 -5.72
N LEU A 284 -15.52 38.49 -5.04
CA LEU A 284 -16.53 37.46 -5.35
C LEU A 284 -17.95 37.92 -5.02
N TYR A 285 -18.14 38.60 -3.87
CA TYR A 285 -19.45 39.04 -3.44
C TYR A 285 -19.97 40.22 -4.29
N LYS A 286 -19.07 41.08 -4.79
CA LYS A 286 -19.42 42.10 -5.80
C LYS A 286 -19.85 41.47 -7.13
N LYS A 287 -19.15 40.41 -7.57
CA LYS A 287 -19.48 39.67 -8.80
C LYS A 287 -20.88 39.05 -8.72
N GLU A 288 -21.24 38.49 -7.55
CA GLU A 288 -22.58 37.92 -7.29
C GLU A 288 -23.65 38.99 -7.00
N LYS A 289 -23.33 40.28 -7.07
CA LYS A 289 -24.24 41.43 -6.89
C LYS A 289 -24.95 41.45 -5.53
N VAL A 290 -24.25 41.10 -4.46
CA VAL A 290 -24.81 41.15 -3.09
C VAL A 290 -24.75 42.56 -2.55
N PHE A 291 -25.87 43.05 -2.03
CA PHE A 291 -25.96 44.34 -1.36
C PHE A 291 -26.35 44.13 0.11
N LEU A 292 -25.81 44.96 1.00
CA LEU A 292 -26.25 45.02 2.39
C LEU A 292 -26.98 46.32 2.61
N SER A 293 -28.23 46.24 3.05
CA SER A 293 -28.99 47.44 3.40
C SER A 293 -28.31 48.18 4.56
N SER A 294 -28.19 49.50 4.43
CA SER A 294 -27.77 50.43 5.49
C SER A 294 -28.66 50.35 6.74
N ASP A 295 -29.89 49.83 6.60
CA ASP A 295 -30.87 49.72 7.68
C ASP A 295 -30.66 48.49 8.58
N TRP A 296 -29.75 47.58 8.20
CA TRP A 296 -29.50 46.34 8.92
C TRP A 296 -28.96 46.56 10.35
N ALA A 297 -28.30 47.69 10.62
CA ALA A 297 -27.81 48.06 11.96
C ALA A 297 -28.77 48.96 12.77
N ASN A 298 -29.80 49.53 12.14
CA ASN A 298 -30.53 50.69 12.68
C ASN A 298 -32.05 50.48 12.88
N SER A 299 -32.62 49.37 12.39
CA SER A 299 -34.07 49.10 12.48
C SER A 299 -34.37 47.94 13.44
N VAL A 300 -35.55 47.88 14.05
CA VAL A 300 -35.96 46.74 14.91
C VAL A 300 -36.71 45.73 14.05
N SER A 301 -36.28 44.46 14.05
CA SER A 301 -37.03 43.37 13.41
C SER A 301 -37.46 42.38 14.49
N THR A 302 -38.76 42.15 14.61
CA THR A 302 -39.39 41.05 15.35
C THR A 302 -39.98 39.99 14.40
N ASP A 303 -39.65 40.07 13.11
CA ASP A 303 -40.28 39.24 12.08
C ASP A 303 -39.78 37.79 12.12
N THR A 304 -40.64 36.89 12.60
CA THR A 304 -40.65 35.51 12.11
C THR A 304 -41.38 35.55 10.77
N VAL A 305 -40.65 35.39 9.67
CA VAL A 305 -41.24 35.50 8.33
C VAL A 305 -42.03 34.24 7.99
N GLU A 306 -43.36 34.29 8.06
CA GLU A 306 -44.25 33.41 7.29
C GLU A 306 -44.33 33.95 5.85
N TYR A 307 -43.95 33.17 4.85
CA TYR A 307 -44.07 33.58 3.45
C TYR A 307 -45.40 33.11 2.86
N ILE A 308 -46.24 34.07 2.47
CA ILE A 308 -47.44 33.85 1.66
C ILE A 308 -46.99 33.64 0.21
N VAL A 309 -47.22 32.45 -0.34
CA VAL A 309 -47.02 32.17 -1.77
C VAL A 309 -48.10 32.90 -2.56
N ASN A 310 -47.71 33.83 -3.44
CA ASN A 310 -48.62 34.37 -4.45
C ASN A 310 -48.85 33.27 -5.52
N PRO A 311 -50.07 32.71 -5.66
CA PRO A 311 -50.33 31.56 -6.55
C PRO A 311 -50.08 31.85 -8.04
N SER A 312 -49.94 33.12 -8.40
CA SER A 312 -49.80 33.63 -9.77
C SER A 312 -48.38 33.52 -10.34
N ASP A 313 -47.36 33.37 -9.50
CA ASP A 313 -45.96 33.26 -9.96
C ASP A 313 -45.55 31.82 -10.33
N ALA A 314 -46.47 30.87 -10.20
CA ALA A 314 -46.30 29.50 -10.68
C ALA A 314 -46.54 29.44 -12.20
N THR A 315 -45.55 29.83 -13.01
CA THR A 315 -45.55 29.46 -14.43
C THR A 315 -45.64 27.94 -14.57
N GLN A 316 -46.76 27.46 -15.09
CA GLN A 316 -46.98 26.05 -15.42
C GLN A 316 -46.06 25.63 -16.58
N SER A 317 -44.86 25.16 -16.26
CA SER A 317 -44.09 24.37 -17.22
C SER A 317 -44.62 22.94 -17.20
N TYR A 318 -45.40 22.57 -18.21
CA TYR A 318 -45.70 21.20 -18.57
C TYR A 318 -44.40 20.49 -18.95
N THR A 319 -43.78 19.83 -17.98
CA THR A 319 -42.81 18.76 -18.21
C THR A 319 -43.20 17.61 -17.31
N ASP A 320 -43.50 16.46 -17.93
CA ASP A 320 -44.02 15.24 -17.31
C ASP A 320 -43.39 14.93 -15.94
N ILE A 321 -44.21 15.13 -14.90
CA ILE A 321 -43.83 15.03 -13.48
C ILE A 321 -43.65 13.58 -13.01
N GLU A 322 -43.89 12.58 -13.85
CA GLU A 322 -43.75 11.18 -13.45
C GLU A 322 -42.28 10.69 -13.34
N ASN A 323 -41.31 11.42 -13.89
CA ASN A 323 -39.89 11.00 -13.86
C ASN A 323 -39.01 11.68 -12.77
N ILE A 324 -39.56 12.52 -11.89
CA ILE A 324 -38.79 13.29 -10.87
C ILE A 324 -39.08 12.82 -9.42
N LYS A 325 -39.90 11.79 -9.21
CA LYS A 325 -40.15 11.28 -7.84
C LYS A 325 -38.94 10.54 -7.22
N ASP A 326 -38.01 10.03 -8.04
CA ASP A 326 -36.87 9.21 -7.57
C ASP A 326 -35.57 9.98 -7.29
N LEU A 327 -35.53 11.31 -7.48
CA LEU A 327 -34.43 12.20 -7.04
C LEU A 327 -34.68 12.83 -5.66
N SER A 328 -35.87 12.60 -5.09
CA SER A 328 -36.15 12.91 -3.70
C SER A 328 -35.31 11.99 -2.81
N ILE A 329 -34.62 12.57 -1.83
CA ILE A 329 -34.04 11.80 -0.74
C ILE A 329 -35.22 11.06 -0.11
N SER A 330 -35.29 9.74 -0.27
CA SER A 330 -36.29 8.93 0.41
C SER A 330 -35.96 8.95 1.91
N ASP A 331 -36.40 9.99 2.59
CA ASP A 331 -36.42 10.09 4.04
C ASP A 331 -37.55 9.19 4.53
N LYS A 332 -37.34 7.88 4.46
CA LYS A 332 -38.12 6.96 5.31
C LYS A 332 -37.64 7.18 6.73
N ALA A 333 -38.59 7.56 7.59
CA ALA A 333 -38.42 7.66 9.03
C ALA A 333 -38.15 6.27 9.61
N GLU A 334 -36.89 5.88 9.66
CA GLU A 334 -36.43 4.82 10.55
C GLU A 334 -35.45 5.48 11.52
N THR A 335 -35.99 5.64 12.74
CA THR A 335 -35.37 5.85 14.04
C THR A 335 -33.85 5.71 14.09
N GLU A 336 -33.15 6.74 14.59
CA GLU A 336 -31.98 6.60 15.48
C GLU A 336 -31.45 7.98 15.92
N ASP A 337 -31.60 8.23 17.23
CA ASP A 337 -30.69 8.88 18.19
C ASP A 337 -29.69 9.90 17.63
N ASN A 338 -30.16 11.14 17.48
CA ASN A 338 -29.33 12.30 17.78
C ASN A 338 -29.79 12.82 19.14
N ASP A 339 -29.29 12.24 20.23
CA ASP A 339 -29.33 12.97 21.50
C ASP A 339 -28.49 14.25 21.32
N PRO A 340 -29.08 15.44 21.48
CA PRO A 340 -28.33 16.67 21.57
C PRO A 340 -27.32 16.54 22.72
N PRO A 341 -26.18 17.26 22.70
CA PRO A 341 -25.42 17.45 23.92
C PRO A 341 -26.38 18.08 24.93
N LEU A 342 -26.61 17.39 26.07
CA LEU A 342 -27.18 18.03 27.26
C LEU A 342 -26.19 19.11 27.69
N THR A 343 -26.31 20.30 27.10
CA THR A 343 -25.90 21.53 27.76
C THR A 343 -26.97 21.79 28.81
N GLU A 344 -26.59 21.71 30.07
CA GLU A 344 -27.44 22.02 31.22
C GLU A 344 -28.24 23.29 30.95
N THR A 345 -29.56 23.13 30.90
CA THR A 345 -30.53 24.21 30.80
C THR A 345 -30.48 25.00 32.11
N LEU A 346 -29.55 25.94 32.22
CA LEU A 346 -29.69 27.04 33.16
C LEU A 346 -30.80 27.93 32.62
N MET A 347 -31.94 27.88 33.32
CA MET A 347 -33.12 28.73 33.13
C MET A 347 -32.67 30.20 33.10
N GLN A 348 -32.60 30.77 31.91
CA GLN A 348 -32.64 32.22 31.70
C GLN A 348 -33.81 32.50 30.78
N GLU A 349 -34.69 33.37 31.27
CA GLU A 349 -35.99 33.76 30.71
C GLU A 349 -35.86 34.27 29.26
N ASP A 350 -36.84 33.89 28.42
CA ASP A 350 -37.20 34.45 27.11
C ASP A 350 -36.10 34.70 26.05
N GLN A 351 -35.16 33.76 25.85
CA GLN A 351 -34.36 33.76 24.61
C GLN A 351 -35.19 33.23 23.42
N LEU A 352 -35.64 34.14 22.54
CA LEU A 352 -36.25 33.79 21.24
C LEU A 352 -35.34 32.83 20.45
N ILE A 353 -35.77 31.57 20.30
CA ILE A 353 -35.16 30.63 19.37
C ILE A 353 -35.62 30.99 17.96
N MET A 354 -34.71 31.45 17.10
CA MET A 354 -35.05 31.88 15.75
C MET A 354 -34.75 30.78 14.74
N ALA A 355 -35.69 30.47 13.84
CA ALA A 355 -35.49 29.51 12.76
C ALA A 355 -35.33 30.22 11.41
N VAL A 356 -34.34 29.79 10.60
CA VAL A 356 -34.06 30.36 9.28
C VAL A 356 -33.84 29.26 8.25
N ALA A 357 -34.46 29.38 7.07
CA ALA A 357 -34.30 28.47 5.93
C ALA A 357 -34.02 29.26 4.63
N PRO A 358 -32.84 29.87 4.51
CA PRO A 358 -32.59 30.86 3.45
C PRO A 358 -32.34 30.25 2.06
N GLY A 359 -32.21 28.93 1.97
CA GLY A 359 -32.14 28.18 0.71
C GLY A 359 -33.47 27.53 0.30
N GLU A 360 -34.56 27.77 1.04
CA GLU A 360 -35.89 27.22 0.70
C GLU A 360 -36.42 27.86 -0.60
N GLY A 361 -36.99 27.06 -1.50
CA GLY A 361 -37.44 27.50 -2.82
C GLY A 361 -36.34 27.63 -3.89
N MET A 362 -35.06 27.65 -3.50
CA MET A 362 -33.93 27.78 -4.44
C MET A 362 -33.52 26.45 -5.08
N ARG A 363 -33.20 26.47 -6.38
CA ARG A 363 -32.69 25.28 -7.09
C ARG A 363 -31.22 25.03 -6.71
N PRO A 364 -30.84 23.80 -6.31
CA PRO A 364 -29.45 23.45 -6.05
C PRO A 364 -28.55 23.66 -7.26
N LEU A 365 -27.34 24.16 -7.04
CA LEU A 365 -26.34 24.36 -8.09
C LEU A 365 -25.46 23.12 -8.24
N SER A 366 -25.06 22.84 -9.48
CA SER A 366 -24.12 21.76 -9.76
C SER A 366 -22.73 22.10 -9.24
N LEU A 367 -22.18 21.21 -8.40
CA LEU A 367 -20.80 21.30 -7.89
C LEU A 367 -19.74 21.35 -9.00
N LEU A 368 -20.05 20.83 -10.21
CA LEU A 368 -19.11 20.81 -11.33
C LEU A 368 -19.13 22.10 -12.15
N MET A 369 -20.30 22.75 -12.25
CA MET A 369 -20.49 23.93 -13.11
C MET A 369 -20.22 25.24 -12.36
N ASP A 370 -20.45 25.25 -11.05
CA ASP A 370 -20.18 26.42 -10.21
C ASP A 370 -18.68 26.45 -9.84
N LEU A 371 -17.90 27.18 -10.66
CA LEU A 371 -16.44 27.27 -10.54
C LEU A 371 -15.97 27.96 -9.25
N ASP A 372 -16.79 28.86 -8.70
CA ASP A 372 -16.48 29.63 -7.49
C ASP A 372 -17.21 29.05 -6.25
N ALA A 373 -17.88 27.88 -6.39
CA ALA A 373 -18.70 27.25 -5.35
C ALA A 373 -17.97 27.10 -4.01
N GLU A 374 -16.69 26.72 -4.08
CA GLU A 374 -15.91 26.42 -2.90
C GLU A 374 -15.48 27.68 -2.14
N GLU A 375 -15.07 28.74 -2.84
CA GLU A 375 -14.76 30.03 -2.24
C GLU A 375 -15.98 30.70 -1.60
N LEU A 376 -17.14 30.53 -2.23
CA LEU A 376 -18.42 31.08 -1.77
C LEU A 376 -19.03 30.27 -0.63
N SER A 377 -18.66 28.99 -0.47
CA SER A 377 -19.10 28.12 0.63
C SER A 377 -18.29 28.28 1.92
N PHE A 378 -17.03 28.71 1.84
CA PHE A 378 -16.12 28.77 2.98
C PHE A 378 -15.49 30.16 3.16
N PRO A 379 -16.27 31.18 3.53
CA PRO A 379 -15.78 32.55 3.66
C PRO A 379 -14.73 32.71 4.78
N SER A 380 -14.71 31.86 5.83
CA SER A 380 -13.64 31.91 6.84
C SER A 380 -12.27 31.50 6.29
N ILE A 381 -12.27 30.68 5.22
CA ILE A 381 -11.06 30.18 4.56
C ILE A 381 -10.60 31.18 3.49
N TYR A 382 -11.49 31.55 2.57
CA TYR A 382 -11.15 32.32 1.36
C TYR A 382 -11.43 33.81 1.46
N CYS A 383 -12.16 34.27 2.49
CA CYS A 383 -12.44 35.68 2.75
C CYS A 383 -13.09 36.42 1.56
N GLY A 384 -13.88 35.73 0.73
CA GLY A 384 -14.52 36.31 -0.46
C GLY A 384 -13.56 36.69 -1.60
N ILE A 385 -12.32 36.20 -1.56
CA ILE A 385 -11.30 36.47 -2.57
C ILE A 385 -11.16 35.25 -3.50
N LYS A 386 -11.15 35.49 -4.81
CA LYS A 386 -10.95 34.45 -5.81
C LYS A 386 -9.52 33.90 -5.76
N ARG A 387 -9.39 32.57 -5.94
CA ARG A 387 -8.08 31.93 -6.07
C ARG A 387 -7.33 32.45 -7.29
N LYS A 388 -6.09 32.91 -7.09
CA LYS A 388 -5.18 33.27 -8.18
C LYS A 388 -4.39 32.02 -8.59
N LEU A 389 -4.69 31.50 -9.77
CA LEU A 389 -4.03 30.33 -10.35
C LEU A 389 -3.23 30.77 -11.58
N ASN A 390 -2.06 30.15 -11.80
CA ASN A 390 -1.31 30.36 -13.04
C ASN A 390 -2.04 29.64 -14.19
N PRO A 391 -2.54 30.35 -15.22
CA PRO A 391 -3.24 29.74 -16.36
C PRO A 391 -2.36 28.75 -17.14
N GLU A 392 -1.06 28.97 -17.20
CA GLU A 392 -0.12 28.14 -17.96
C GLU A 392 0.14 26.76 -17.33
N ALA A 393 -0.16 26.60 -16.03
CA ALA A 393 0.21 25.41 -15.27
C ALA A 393 -0.76 24.23 -15.43
N ASN A 394 -1.89 24.39 -16.15
CA ASN A 394 -2.93 23.38 -16.38
C ASN A 394 -3.21 22.49 -15.15
N LEU A 395 -3.58 23.13 -14.03
CA LEU A 395 -3.74 22.46 -12.74
C LEU A 395 -5.12 21.82 -12.61
N SER A 396 -5.16 20.55 -12.16
CA SER A 396 -6.43 19.91 -11.82
C SER A 396 -6.93 20.39 -10.46
N TYR A 397 -8.25 20.33 -10.23
CA TYR A 397 -8.83 20.62 -8.91
C TYR A 397 -8.21 19.75 -7.80
N SER A 398 -7.87 18.49 -8.10
CA SER A 398 -7.18 17.61 -7.15
C SER A 398 -5.79 18.12 -6.76
N ASP A 399 -5.08 18.82 -7.64
CA ASP A 399 -3.78 19.42 -7.33
C ASP A 399 -3.93 20.67 -6.46
N ILE A 400 -4.99 21.46 -6.70
CA ILE A 400 -5.34 22.62 -5.89
C ILE A 400 -5.68 22.19 -4.46
N ALA A 401 -6.62 21.24 -4.30
CA ALA A 401 -7.02 20.72 -3.00
C ALA A 401 -5.84 20.12 -2.23
N LYS A 402 -4.97 19.34 -2.92
CA LYS A 402 -3.75 18.79 -2.32
C LYS A 402 -2.80 19.89 -1.83
N SER A 403 -2.61 20.94 -2.62
CA SER A 403 -1.77 22.08 -2.26
C SER A 403 -2.30 22.78 -1.02
N GLU A 404 -3.60 23.11 -1.00
CA GLU A 404 -4.27 23.81 0.10
C GLU A 404 -4.18 23.05 1.42
N LEU A 405 -4.42 21.74 1.40
CA LEU A 405 -4.35 20.89 2.59
C LEU A 405 -2.92 20.78 3.17
N ARG A 406 -1.90 20.93 2.32
CA ARG A 406 -0.49 20.88 2.73
C ARG A 406 0.06 22.21 3.19
N ARG A 407 -0.66 23.32 3.07
CA ARG A 407 -0.17 24.64 3.51
C ARG A 407 0.13 24.64 5.00
N PHE A 408 1.07 25.49 5.43
CA PHE A 408 1.34 25.73 6.86
C PHE A 408 0.08 26.22 7.58
N ASP A 409 -0.70 27.06 6.91
CA ASP A 409 -1.99 27.53 7.40
C ASP A 409 -3.01 26.39 7.47
N PRO A 410 -3.52 26.04 8.67
CA PRO A 410 -4.38 24.87 8.85
C PRO A 410 -5.85 25.13 8.49
N ARG A 411 -6.24 26.34 8.06
CA ARG A 411 -7.66 26.69 7.78
C ARG A 411 -8.35 25.73 6.80
N CYS A 412 -7.61 25.21 5.82
CA CYS A 412 -8.15 24.24 4.85
C CYS A 412 -8.28 22.80 5.39
N ARG A 413 -7.73 22.50 6.58
CA ARG A 413 -7.68 21.14 7.16
C ARG A 413 -8.88 20.78 8.03
N ARG A 414 -9.90 21.65 8.07
CA ARG A 414 -11.16 21.35 8.78
C ARG A 414 -11.84 20.13 8.16
N ALA A 415 -12.49 19.31 8.99
CA ALA A 415 -13.11 18.07 8.53
C ALA A 415 -14.24 18.32 7.50
N ASP A 416 -15.09 19.31 7.72
CA ASP A 416 -16.17 19.69 6.79
C ASP A 416 -15.62 20.11 5.42
N LYS A 417 -14.53 20.88 5.42
CA LYS A 417 -13.80 21.28 4.22
C LYS A 417 -13.19 20.10 3.47
N ILE A 418 -12.48 19.21 4.18
CA ILE A 418 -11.87 18.01 3.59
C ILE A 418 -12.94 17.14 2.92
N LEU A 419 -14.06 16.90 3.61
CA LEU A 419 -15.15 16.08 3.10
C LEU A 419 -15.83 16.72 1.88
N TYR A 420 -15.99 18.05 1.87
CA TYR A 420 -16.48 18.80 0.70
C TYR A 420 -15.55 18.64 -0.50
N SER A 421 -14.26 18.97 -0.35
CA SER A 421 -13.30 18.90 -1.45
C SER A 421 -13.13 17.47 -1.98
N TYR A 422 -13.24 16.45 -1.12
CA TYR A 422 -13.28 15.05 -1.53
C TYR A 422 -14.45 14.74 -2.46
N ARG A 423 -15.67 15.17 -2.12
CA ARG A 423 -16.86 14.97 -2.96
C ARG A 423 -16.76 15.71 -4.29
N LEU A 424 -16.15 16.90 -4.29
CA LEU A 424 -15.88 17.64 -5.52
C LEU A 424 -14.86 16.92 -6.43
N VAL A 425 -13.74 16.42 -5.88
CA VAL A 425 -12.78 15.59 -6.62
C VAL A 425 -13.44 14.33 -7.20
N GLN A 426 -14.29 13.65 -6.42
CA GLN A 426 -15.01 12.46 -6.91
C GLN A 426 -15.91 12.82 -8.11
N THR A 427 -16.61 13.94 -8.04
CA THR A 427 -17.46 14.43 -9.15
C THR A 427 -16.64 14.71 -10.41
N HIS A 428 -15.49 15.37 -10.30
CA HIS A 428 -14.58 15.60 -11.43
C HIS A 428 -14.05 14.27 -12.04
N ARG A 429 -13.72 13.29 -11.20
CA ARG A 429 -13.24 11.96 -11.67
C ARG A 429 -14.34 11.22 -12.43
N ILE A 430 -15.58 11.27 -11.95
CA ILE A 430 -16.73 10.67 -12.63
C ILE A 430 -16.93 11.30 -14.00
N ALA A 431 -16.95 12.64 -14.08
CA ALA A 431 -17.10 13.36 -15.35
C ALA A 431 -15.98 12.98 -16.35
N SER A 432 -14.74 12.89 -15.86
CA SER A 432 -13.59 12.46 -16.66
C SER A 432 -13.72 11.01 -17.15
N ASN A 433 -14.21 10.10 -16.31
CA ASN A 433 -14.41 8.69 -16.67
C ASN A 433 -15.53 8.51 -17.69
N ILE A 434 -16.62 9.29 -17.58
CA ILE A 434 -17.68 9.31 -18.58
C ILE A 434 -17.07 9.66 -19.94
N ASN A 435 -16.26 10.72 -20.01
CA ASN A 435 -15.57 11.11 -21.25
C ASN A 435 -14.62 10.01 -21.79
N ILE A 436 -13.93 9.28 -20.91
CA ILE A 436 -13.08 8.15 -21.32
C ILE A 436 -13.91 6.99 -21.87
N CYS A 437 -15.02 6.65 -21.23
CA CYS A 437 -15.91 5.57 -21.67
C CYS A 437 -16.56 5.90 -23.02
N LEU A 438 -16.94 7.15 -23.25
CA LEU A 438 -17.45 7.62 -24.55
C LEU A 438 -16.43 7.44 -25.69
N ARG A 439 -15.12 7.36 -25.38
CA ARG A 439 -14.03 7.18 -26.36
C ARG A 439 -13.63 5.72 -26.60
N LYS A 440 -14.22 4.75 -25.88
CA LYS A 440 -13.93 3.32 -26.06
C LYS A 440 -14.91 2.72 -27.06
N LYS A 441 -14.40 1.99 -28.05
CA LYS A 441 -15.22 1.35 -29.08
C LYS A 441 -14.72 -0.06 -29.39
N LYS A 442 -15.61 -1.00 -29.74
CA LYS A 442 -15.22 -2.28 -30.36
C LYS A 442 -14.90 -2.05 -31.83
N LYS A 443 -13.90 -2.76 -32.37
CA LYS A 443 -13.50 -2.66 -33.78
C LYS A 443 -14.48 -3.38 -34.73
N ARG A 444 -15.79 -3.13 -34.61
CA ARG A 444 -16.80 -3.69 -35.52
C ARG A 444 -17.07 -2.71 -36.67
N GLY A 445 -16.82 -3.16 -37.90
CA GLY A 445 -17.06 -2.40 -39.13
C GLY A 445 -16.00 -1.35 -39.46
N ILE A 446 -16.05 -0.83 -40.69
CA ILE A 446 -15.24 0.28 -41.18
C ILE A 446 -15.90 1.59 -40.71
N VAL A 447 -15.16 2.41 -39.98
CA VAL A 447 -15.67 3.67 -39.40
C VAL A 447 -14.66 4.75 -39.75
N THR A 448 -15.10 5.78 -40.45
CA THR A 448 -14.23 6.88 -40.86
C THR A 448 -14.26 8.03 -39.85
N VAL A 449 -13.33 8.97 -39.99
CA VAL A 449 -13.28 10.22 -39.21
C VAL A 449 -14.58 11.01 -39.37
N GLY A 450 -15.14 11.09 -40.59
CA GLY A 450 -16.38 11.79 -40.88
C GLY A 450 -17.59 11.25 -40.10
N ASN A 451 -17.68 9.93 -39.91
CA ASN A 451 -18.73 9.32 -39.09
C ASN A 451 -18.60 9.70 -37.60
N LEU A 452 -17.38 9.89 -37.09
CA LEU A 452 -17.12 10.19 -35.68
C LEU A 452 -17.30 11.67 -35.32
N LEU A 453 -17.17 12.58 -36.27
CA LEU A 453 -17.46 14.01 -36.07
C LEU A 453 -18.96 14.29 -36.08
N ASN A 454 -19.78 13.39 -36.63
CA ASN A 454 -21.23 13.52 -36.64
C ASN A 454 -21.85 13.08 -35.30
N LYS A 455 -22.33 14.06 -34.52
CA LYS A 455 -22.95 13.86 -33.19
C LYS A 455 -24.12 12.86 -33.19
N GLN A 456 -24.90 12.78 -34.27
CA GLN A 456 -26.03 11.84 -34.38
C GLN A 456 -25.55 10.39 -34.57
N CYS A 457 -24.51 10.19 -35.38
CA CYS A 457 -23.91 8.88 -35.61
C CYS A 457 -23.22 8.33 -34.34
N VAL A 458 -22.54 9.22 -33.60
CA VAL A 458 -21.86 8.89 -32.33
C VAL A 458 -22.86 8.40 -31.28
N GLN A 459 -24.04 9.01 -31.17
CA GLN A 459 -25.05 8.65 -30.16
C GLN A 459 -25.64 7.25 -30.37
N SER A 460 -25.78 6.78 -31.62
CA SER A 460 -26.17 5.41 -31.95
C SER A 460 -25.05 4.37 -31.74
N LEU A 461 -23.78 4.80 -31.77
CA LEU A 461 -22.60 3.94 -31.61
C LEU A 461 -22.15 3.74 -30.15
N ILE A 462 -22.67 4.53 -29.20
CA ILE A 462 -22.33 4.51 -27.75
C ILE A 462 -23.09 3.41 -26.96
N GLN A 463 -23.86 2.53 -27.62
CA GLN A 463 -24.51 1.39 -26.96
C GLN A 463 -23.50 0.30 -26.58
N HIS A 464 -22.74 0.53 -25.49
CA HIS A 464 -22.02 -0.52 -24.80
C HIS A 464 -22.35 -0.52 -23.31
N ASP A 465 -22.62 -1.70 -22.79
CA ASP A 465 -22.98 -2.00 -21.40
C ASP A 465 -21.75 -1.94 -20.45
N ASP A 466 -20.92 -0.91 -20.62
CA ASP A 466 -19.63 -0.74 -19.95
C ASP A 466 -19.71 0.15 -18.68
N GLY A 467 -20.93 0.44 -18.20
CA GLY A 467 -21.15 1.36 -17.07
C GLY A 467 -20.42 0.97 -15.78
N TYR A 468 -20.01 -0.29 -15.62
CA TYR A 468 -19.26 -0.78 -14.46
C TYR A 468 -17.82 -0.24 -14.45
N ARG A 469 -17.24 0.01 -15.63
CA ARG A 469 -15.88 0.57 -15.77
C ARG A 469 -15.82 2.07 -15.50
N LEU A 470 -16.96 2.76 -15.39
CA LEU A 470 -16.99 4.20 -15.04
C LEU A 470 -16.42 4.48 -13.64
N LEU A 471 -16.42 3.48 -12.76
CA LEU A 471 -15.97 3.65 -11.37
C LEU A 471 -14.56 3.13 -11.11
N SER A 472 -13.88 2.47 -12.05
CA SER A 472 -12.56 1.86 -11.78
C SER A 472 -11.48 2.87 -11.35
N ASN A 473 -11.60 4.15 -11.75
CA ASN A 473 -10.68 5.21 -11.32
C ASN A 473 -11.12 5.92 -10.03
N ILE A 474 -12.28 5.56 -9.47
CA ILE A 474 -12.70 5.97 -8.14
C ILE A 474 -12.09 5.01 -7.14
N VAL A 475 -11.09 5.51 -6.43
CA VAL A 475 -10.40 4.79 -5.35
C VAL A 475 -11.44 4.25 -4.35
N ASN A 476 -11.25 3.01 -3.93
CA ASN A 476 -12.14 2.26 -3.03
C ASN A 476 -13.56 1.98 -3.56
N SER A 477 -13.88 2.32 -4.81
CA SER A 477 -15.12 1.82 -5.42
C SER A 477 -15.09 0.29 -5.59
N PRO A 478 -16.25 -0.38 -5.67
CA PRO A 478 -16.30 -1.81 -5.94
C PRO A 478 -15.54 -2.20 -7.23
N SER A 479 -15.67 -1.41 -8.30
CA SER A 479 -14.96 -1.66 -9.57
C SER A 479 -13.44 -1.52 -9.44
N TYR A 480 -12.97 -0.51 -8.69
CA TYR A 480 -11.54 -0.33 -8.40
C TYR A 480 -10.99 -1.51 -7.61
N LEU A 481 -11.72 -1.93 -6.57
CA LEU A 481 -11.33 -3.04 -5.73
C LEU A 481 -11.33 -4.36 -6.52
N GLU A 482 -12.34 -4.62 -7.35
CA GLU A 482 -12.36 -5.80 -8.22
C GLU A 482 -11.17 -5.82 -9.20
N GLU A 483 -10.75 -4.67 -9.72
CA GLU A 483 -9.54 -4.57 -10.53
C GLU A 483 -8.28 -4.91 -9.72
N LYS A 484 -8.18 -4.42 -8.47
CA LYS A 484 -7.05 -4.72 -7.57
C LYS A 484 -7.03 -6.18 -7.10
N LYS A 485 -8.18 -6.80 -6.92
CA LYS A 485 -8.29 -8.25 -6.69
C LYS A 485 -7.66 -9.02 -7.85
N LYS A 486 -7.99 -8.67 -9.09
CA LYS A 486 -7.41 -9.31 -10.28
C LYS A 486 -5.90 -9.04 -10.39
N ASP A 487 -5.42 -7.88 -9.97
CA ASP A 487 -3.99 -7.58 -9.87
C ASP A 487 -3.28 -8.53 -8.90
N VAL A 488 -3.79 -8.67 -7.68
CA VAL A 488 -3.22 -9.56 -6.66
C VAL A 488 -3.25 -11.03 -7.10
N MET A 489 -4.36 -11.49 -7.69
CA MET A 489 -4.44 -12.85 -8.23
C MET A 489 -3.40 -13.10 -9.33
N ALA A 490 -3.11 -12.08 -10.16
CA ALA A 490 -2.08 -12.18 -11.19
C ALA A 490 -0.66 -12.17 -10.61
N MET A 491 -0.43 -11.45 -9.49
CA MET A 491 0.81 -11.52 -8.72
C MET A 491 1.00 -12.92 -8.17
N ILE A 492 0.01 -13.48 -7.46
CA ILE A 492 0.08 -14.84 -6.90
C ILE A 492 0.35 -15.88 -7.99
N ARG A 493 -0.29 -15.75 -9.15
CA ARG A 493 -0.08 -16.66 -10.29
C ARG A 493 1.35 -16.64 -10.83
N GLN A 494 2.03 -15.48 -10.83
CA GLN A 494 3.35 -15.31 -11.43
C GLN A 494 4.51 -15.40 -10.42
N LEU A 495 4.26 -15.00 -9.17
CA LEU A 495 5.26 -14.95 -8.10
C LEU A 495 5.15 -16.14 -7.13
N GLY A 496 4.07 -16.92 -7.22
CA GLY A 496 3.73 -17.93 -6.21
C GLY A 496 3.00 -17.31 -5.01
N LEU A 497 2.83 -18.12 -3.96
CA LEU A 497 2.14 -17.68 -2.75
C LEU A 497 2.97 -16.63 -1.99
N PRO A 498 2.33 -15.59 -1.42
CA PRO A 498 3.01 -14.72 -0.47
C PRO A 498 3.43 -15.53 0.75
N THR A 499 4.55 -15.17 1.38
CA THR A 499 5.07 -15.85 2.57
C THR A 499 4.32 -15.44 3.83
N PHE A 500 4.09 -14.13 4.00
CA PHE A 500 3.41 -13.57 5.16
C PHE A 500 2.21 -12.70 4.77
N PHE A 501 1.18 -12.75 5.60
CA PHE A 501 0.21 -11.68 5.75
C PHE A 501 0.59 -10.83 6.95
N ILE A 502 0.70 -9.53 6.75
CA ILE A 502 1.04 -8.57 7.81
C ILE A 502 -0.03 -7.48 7.83
N THR A 503 -0.69 -7.30 8.97
CA THR A 503 -1.60 -6.18 9.18
C THR A 503 -1.01 -5.21 10.18
N THR A 504 -1.22 -3.92 9.98
CA THR A 504 -0.79 -2.87 10.91
C THR A 504 -1.92 -1.89 11.15
N SER A 505 -2.26 -1.65 12.41
CA SER A 505 -3.28 -0.67 12.79
C SER A 505 -2.65 0.67 13.17
N ALA A 506 -3.43 1.75 13.08
CA ALA A 506 -3.08 3.03 13.69
C ALA A 506 -3.55 3.08 15.15
N ALA A 507 -2.64 3.46 16.06
CA ALA A 507 -2.91 3.72 17.47
C ALA A 507 -2.61 5.20 17.81
N GLU A 508 -3.33 6.11 17.15
CA GLU A 508 -3.04 7.55 17.14
C GLU A 508 -3.04 8.17 18.54
N THR A 509 -3.94 7.74 19.43
CA THR A 509 -4.04 8.19 20.83
C THR A 509 -2.86 7.75 21.70
N LYS A 510 -2.05 6.80 21.21
CA LYS A 510 -0.93 6.19 21.92
C LYS A 510 0.43 6.62 21.36
N TRP A 511 0.46 7.41 20.30
CA TRP A 511 1.67 7.90 19.68
C TRP A 511 2.03 9.29 20.23
N PRO A 512 2.97 9.40 21.19
CA PRO A 512 3.24 10.66 21.86
C PRO A 512 3.76 11.73 20.90
N GLU A 513 4.55 11.33 19.90
CA GLU A 513 5.10 12.23 18.89
C GLU A 513 4.00 12.81 17.97
N LEU A 514 2.95 12.04 17.69
CA LEU A 514 1.78 12.51 16.95
C LEU A 514 0.97 13.50 17.79
N ILE A 515 0.63 13.14 19.03
CA ILE A 515 -0.17 14.01 19.90
C ILE A 515 0.56 15.33 20.20
N SER A 516 1.86 15.29 20.49
CA SER A 516 2.68 16.50 20.70
C SER A 516 2.73 17.37 19.43
N MET A 517 2.83 16.76 18.24
CA MET A 517 2.76 17.49 16.97
C MET A 517 1.39 18.18 16.77
N LEU A 518 0.29 17.47 17.03
CA LEU A 518 -1.06 18.02 16.89
C LEU A 518 -1.33 19.15 17.90
N HIS A 519 -0.87 18.97 19.14
CA HIS A 519 -0.98 19.97 20.20
C HIS A 519 -0.20 21.25 19.86
N ASN A 520 1.06 21.12 19.44
CA ASN A 520 1.89 22.25 19.04
C ASN A 520 1.26 23.04 17.88
N ARG A 521 0.62 22.36 16.92
CA ARG A 521 -0.08 23.05 15.82
C ARG A 521 -1.32 23.81 16.29
N LYS A 522 -2.05 23.28 17.27
CA LYS A 522 -3.29 23.88 17.76
C LYS A 522 -3.02 25.03 18.73
N TYR A 523 -2.09 24.86 19.66
CA TYR A 523 -1.84 25.78 20.77
C TYR A 523 -0.49 26.51 20.73
N GLY A 524 0.45 26.08 19.86
CA GLY A 524 1.78 26.67 19.76
C GLY A 524 2.78 26.21 20.84
N THR A 525 2.41 25.21 21.66
CA THR A 525 3.22 24.69 22.77
C THR A 525 3.58 23.22 22.56
N VAL A 526 4.84 22.88 22.85
CA VAL A 526 5.37 21.51 22.74
C VAL A 526 5.18 20.80 24.07
N LEU A 527 4.55 19.62 24.04
CA LEU A 527 4.38 18.76 25.21
C LEU A 527 5.50 17.73 25.31
N THR A 528 5.88 17.39 26.54
CA THR A 528 6.75 16.25 26.85
C THR A 528 5.99 14.92 26.76
N ASN A 529 6.71 13.79 26.69
CA ASN A 529 6.08 12.47 26.61
C ASN A 529 5.26 12.11 27.86
N GLU A 530 5.65 12.63 29.03
CA GLU A 530 4.95 12.42 30.30
C GLU A 530 3.62 13.19 30.33
N GLU A 531 3.65 14.47 29.91
CA GLU A 531 2.44 15.30 29.79
C GLU A 531 1.44 14.69 28.81
N VAL A 532 1.92 14.17 27.67
CA VAL A 532 1.07 13.47 26.70
C VAL A 532 0.50 12.20 27.30
N SER A 533 1.28 11.41 28.05
CA SER A 533 0.79 10.19 28.69
C SER A 533 -0.34 10.48 29.69
N ASN A 534 -0.21 11.56 30.46
CA ASN A 534 -1.20 12.00 31.47
C ASN A 534 -2.45 12.69 30.88
N MET A 535 -2.45 13.03 29.59
CA MET A 535 -3.58 13.69 28.94
C MET A 535 -4.78 12.74 28.81
N LYS A 536 -5.98 13.25 29.15
CA LYS A 536 -7.25 12.51 29.04
C LYS A 536 -7.51 12.05 27.60
N LEU A 537 -8.16 10.89 27.46
CA LEU A 537 -8.43 10.27 26.15
C LEU A 537 -9.28 11.17 25.24
N ASP A 538 -10.29 11.85 25.78
CA ASP A 538 -11.13 12.79 25.02
C ASP A 538 -10.34 13.97 24.46
N ALA A 539 -9.40 14.51 25.23
CA ALA A 539 -8.58 15.62 24.78
C ALA A 539 -7.61 15.19 23.64
N LYS A 540 -7.09 13.95 23.69
CA LYS A 540 -6.32 13.37 22.59
C LYS A 540 -7.18 13.14 21.36
N ALA A 541 -8.38 12.58 21.54
CA ALA A 541 -9.34 12.38 20.46
C ALA A 541 -9.70 13.73 19.79
N ASP A 542 -9.91 14.79 20.56
CA ASP A 542 -10.15 16.13 20.03
C ASP A 542 -9.03 16.64 19.13
N LEU A 543 -7.77 16.44 19.51
CA LEU A 543 -6.63 16.80 18.66
C LEU A 543 -6.65 16.05 17.33
N ILE A 544 -6.92 14.74 17.36
CA ILE A 544 -7.02 13.88 16.17
C ILE A 544 -8.16 14.34 15.26
N ARG A 545 -9.33 14.66 15.83
CA ARG A 545 -10.50 15.13 15.07
C ARG A 545 -10.29 16.46 14.38
N HIS A 546 -9.48 17.35 14.96
CA HIS A 546 -9.24 18.70 14.44
C HIS A 546 -8.21 18.76 13.29
N ASP A 547 -7.28 17.81 13.19
CA ASP A 547 -6.30 17.76 12.08
C ASP A 547 -6.15 16.34 11.47
N PRO A 548 -7.17 15.85 10.72
CA PRO A 548 -7.10 14.56 10.03
C PRO A 548 -5.94 14.46 9.03
N ILE A 549 -5.51 15.59 8.46
CA ILE A 549 -4.38 15.66 7.53
C ILE A 549 -3.07 15.35 8.26
N GLY A 550 -2.87 15.91 9.46
CA GLY A 550 -1.73 15.62 10.31
C GLY A 550 -1.61 14.13 10.66
N CYS A 551 -2.72 13.51 11.05
CA CYS A 551 -2.82 12.08 11.32
C CYS A 551 -2.42 11.22 10.11
N VAL A 552 -3.04 11.47 8.97
CA VAL A 552 -2.78 10.71 7.73
C VAL A 552 -1.34 10.86 7.25
N MET A 553 -0.77 12.07 7.33
CA MET A 553 0.63 12.32 6.97
C MET A 553 1.60 11.61 7.91
N ALA A 554 1.33 11.62 9.22
CA ALA A 554 2.14 10.90 10.21
C ALA A 554 2.10 9.39 9.97
N TYR A 555 0.92 8.83 9.72
CA TYR A 555 0.77 7.40 9.39
C TYR A 555 1.53 7.02 8.12
N ASP A 556 1.34 7.77 7.02
CA ASP A 556 2.01 7.49 5.74
C ASP A 556 3.54 7.59 5.86
N ARG A 557 4.06 8.54 6.65
CA ARG A 557 5.49 8.63 6.95
C ARG A 557 5.98 7.44 7.77
N ARG A 558 5.24 7.06 8.82
CA ARG A 558 5.57 5.92 9.68
C ARG A 558 5.60 4.61 8.89
N GLU A 559 4.63 4.38 8.01
CA GLU A 559 4.59 3.22 7.11
C GLU A 559 5.77 3.20 6.13
N LYS A 560 6.10 4.35 5.51
CA LYS A 560 7.27 4.46 4.63
C LYS A 560 8.59 4.24 5.36
N ALA A 561 8.71 4.73 6.60
CA ALA A 561 9.86 4.50 7.45
C ALA A 561 9.99 3.02 7.82
N MET A 562 8.87 2.36 8.17
CA MET A 562 8.83 0.92 8.43
C MET A 562 9.33 0.14 7.21
N ASP A 563 8.88 0.50 6.00
CA ASP A 563 9.36 -0.15 4.78
C ASP A 563 10.84 0.07 4.52
N ARG A 564 11.29 1.31 4.67
CA ARG A 564 12.67 1.70 4.37
C ARG A 564 13.67 1.11 5.35
N PHE A 565 13.34 1.05 6.63
CA PHE A 565 14.29 0.71 7.69
C PHE A 565 14.05 -0.66 8.33
N LEU A 566 12.80 -1.14 8.40
CA LEU A 566 12.48 -2.36 9.14
C LEU A 566 12.21 -3.55 8.22
N ILE A 567 11.46 -3.38 7.13
CA ILE A 567 11.01 -4.52 6.29
C ILE A 567 11.98 -4.83 5.14
N LYS A 568 12.31 -3.84 4.31
CA LYS A 568 13.06 -4.07 3.05
C LYS A 568 14.57 -4.29 3.21
N PRO A 569 15.27 -3.68 4.18
CA PRO A 569 16.71 -3.89 4.32
C PRO A 569 17.08 -5.34 4.64
N VAL A 570 18.23 -5.79 4.15
CA VAL A 570 18.80 -7.12 4.44
C VAL A 570 19.07 -7.33 5.94
N GLY A 571 19.31 -6.24 6.68
CA GLY A 571 19.43 -6.25 8.15
C GLY A 571 18.11 -6.02 8.90
N GLY A 572 16.98 -6.00 8.19
CA GLY A 572 15.65 -5.73 8.74
C GLY A 572 15.09 -6.89 9.57
N ILE A 573 13.77 -6.87 9.78
CA ILE A 573 13.06 -7.85 10.62
C ILE A 573 13.10 -9.27 10.05
N PHE A 574 13.30 -9.43 8.74
CA PHE A 574 13.36 -10.71 8.05
C PHE A 574 14.77 -11.26 7.87
N HIS A 575 15.80 -10.60 8.42
CA HIS A 575 17.17 -11.11 8.35
C HIS A 575 17.24 -12.56 8.87
N PRO A 576 17.94 -13.48 8.17
CA PRO A 576 18.83 -13.29 7.02
C PRO A 576 18.17 -13.31 5.64
N TYR A 577 16.84 -13.46 5.57
CA TYR A 577 16.11 -13.54 4.31
C TYR A 577 15.92 -12.17 3.66
N VAL A 578 15.71 -12.19 2.35
CA VAL A 578 15.53 -10.97 1.54
C VAL A 578 14.05 -10.78 1.23
N HIS A 579 13.51 -9.63 1.61
CA HIS A 579 12.19 -9.19 1.18
C HIS A 579 12.20 -8.88 -0.32
N GLN A 580 11.38 -9.58 -1.11
CA GLN A 580 11.43 -9.54 -2.57
C GLN A 580 10.30 -8.72 -3.18
N ASP A 581 9.06 -9.04 -2.82
CA ASP A 581 7.86 -8.44 -3.40
C ASP A 581 6.81 -8.18 -2.32
N PHE A 582 5.91 -7.22 -2.57
CA PHE A 582 4.81 -6.92 -1.67
C PHE A 582 3.57 -6.40 -2.39
N PHE A 583 2.42 -6.61 -1.77
CA PHE A 583 1.18 -5.91 -2.07
C PHE A 583 0.56 -5.39 -0.78
N LYS A 584 0.16 -4.13 -0.76
CA LYS A 584 -0.46 -3.50 0.41
C LYS A 584 -1.76 -2.80 0.05
N ARG A 585 -2.73 -2.85 0.95
CA ARG A 585 -3.96 -2.07 0.89
C ARG A 585 -4.23 -1.40 2.23
N LYS A 586 -4.59 -0.12 2.18
CA LYS A 586 -5.12 0.66 3.30
C LYS A 586 -6.65 0.54 3.30
N GLU A 587 -7.20 0.12 4.43
CA GLU A 587 -8.62 0.22 4.75
C GLU A 587 -8.77 1.18 5.93
N VAL A 588 -9.85 1.95 5.93
CA VAL A 588 -10.20 2.75 7.10
C VAL A 588 -11.23 1.98 7.90
N GLN A 589 -10.89 1.64 9.14
CA GLN A 589 -11.77 0.86 10.01
C GLN A 589 -12.93 1.72 10.52
N GLN A 590 -13.96 1.09 11.12
CA GLN A 590 -15.20 1.75 11.59
C GLN A 590 -14.98 2.98 12.50
N ARG A 591 -13.83 3.09 13.19
CA ARG A 591 -13.44 4.25 14.01
C ARG A 591 -12.84 5.42 13.23
N GLY A 592 -12.68 5.30 11.91
CA GLY A 592 -12.10 6.32 11.04
C GLY A 592 -10.58 6.27 10.87
N SER A 593 -9.88 5.39 11.61
CA SER A 593 -8.42 5.23 11.52
C SER A 593 -7.95 4.24 10.47
N ILE A 594 -6.75 4.47 9.93
CA ILE A 594 -6.12 3.65 8.90
C ILE A 594 -5.67 2.29 9.46
N HIS A 595 -5.88 1.24 8.67
CA HIS A 595 -5.36 -0.10 8.86
C HIS A 595 -4.80 -0.63 7.54
N THR A 596 -3.52 -0.98 7.53
CA THR A 596 -2.85 -1.53 6.35
C THR A 596 -2.84 -3.05 6.42
N HIS A 597 -3.14 -3.67 5.29
CA HIS A 597 -3.02 -5.11 5.07
C HIS A 597 -1.97 -5.34 4.00
N GLY A 598 -0.97 -6.15 4.32
CA GLY A 598 0.18 -6.48 3.50
C GLY A 598 0.23 -7.97 3.17
N MET A 599 0.68 -8.27 1.96
CA MET A 599 1.13 -9.57 1.50
C MET A 599 2.59 -9.43 1.11
N ASP A 600 3.46 -10.22 1.72
CA ASP A 600 4.92 -10.08 1.56
C ASP A 600 5.52 -11.40 1.08
N TRP A 601 6.33 -11.33 0.01
CA TRP A 601 7.09 -12.45 -0.55
C TRP A 601 8.53 -12.36 -0.08
N ILE A 602 8.96 -13.38 0.63
CA ILE A 602 10.32 -13.50 1.15
C ILE A 602 11.08 -14.52 0.29
N LYS A 603 12.22 -14.09 -0.25
CA LYS A 603 13.07 -14.93 -1.08
C LYS A 603 13.66 -16.07 -0.24
N ASP A 604 13.69 -17.27 -0.82
CA ASP A 604 14.27 -18.49 -0.22
C ASP A 604 13.58 -18.92 1.10
N ALA A 605 12.36 -18.44 1.37
CA ALA A 605 11.54 -18.92 2.48
C ALA A 605 11.02 -20.36 2.22
N PRO A 606 10.88 -21.19 3.27
CA PRO A 606 10.41 -22.57 3.11
C PRO A 606 8.98 -22.60 2.57
N THR A 607 8.73 -23.51 1.63
CA THR A 607 7.39 -23.74 1.05
C THR A 607 6.71 -24.92 1.74
N PHE A 608 5.46 -24.74 2.12
CA PHE A 608 4.66 -25.79 2.73
C PHE A 608 4.16 -26.80 1.70
N ASP A 609 4.50 -28.08 1.90
CA ASP A 609 3.95 -29.20 1.16
C ASP A 609 3.26 -30.18 2.12
N LYS A 610 2.00 -30.52 1.82
CA LYS A 610 1.15 -31.35 2.67
C LYS A 610 1.65 -32.79 2.79
N GLU A 611 2.36 -33.28 1.77
CA GLU A 611 2.79 -34.68 1.70
C GLU A 611 4.20 -34.88 2.29
N ASN A 612 4.96 -33.80 2.49
CA ASN A 612 6.34 -33.85 2.92
C ASN A 612 6.55 -33.31 4.34
N SER A 613 6.69 -34.21 5.31
CA SER A 613 6.91 -33.90 6.72
C SER A 613 8.16 -33.04 6.99
N LEU A 614 9.20 -33.10 6.16
CA LEU A 614 10.40 -32.26 6.34
C LEU A 614 10.08 -30.78 6.11
N THR A 615 9.17 -30.49 5.17
CA THR A 615 8.75 -29.10 4.90
C THR A 615 7.95 -28.52 6.06
N HIS A 616 7.17 -29.35 6.77
CA HIS A 616 6.45 -28.94 7.97
C HIS A 616 7.41 -28.44 9.05
N GLN A 617 8.46 -29.21 9.34
CA GLN A 617 9.45 -28.83 10.35
C GLN A 617 10.19 -27.55 9.96
N ALA A 618 10.67 -27.46 8.72
CA ALA A 618 11.36 -26.26 8.23
C ALA A 618 10.46 -25.01 8.29
N CYS A 619 9.17 -25.14 7.97
CA CYS A 619 8.20 -24.05 8.10
C CYS A 619 7.98 -23.66 9.57
N CYS A 620 7.83 -24.62 10.49
CA CYS A 620 7.66 -24.32 11.92
C CYS A 620 8.88 -23.58 12.49
N GLU A 621 10.10 -24.02 12.18
CA GLU A 621 11.34 -23.36 12.61
C GLU A 621 11.43 -21.92 12.07
N PHE A 622 11.07 -21.73 10.80
CA PHE A 622 10.99 -20.40 10.18
C PHE A 622 9.91 -19.51 10.82
N ILE A 623 8.75 -20.06 11.15
CA ILE A 623 7.67 -19.34 11.84
C ILE A 623 8.14 -18.89 13.22
N ASP A 624 8.76 -19.76 14.01
CA ASP A 624 9.24 -19.44 15.36
C ASP A 624 10.35 -18.36 15.36
N GLU A 625 11.05 -18.16 14.24
CA GLU A 625 12.03 -17.08 14.09
C GLU A 625 11.38 -15.69 14.00
N PHE A 626 10.21 -15.58 13.36
CA PHE A 626 9.60 -14.29 13.02
C PHE A 626 8.25 -14.01 13.71
N ILE A 627 7.55 -15.03 14.18
CA ILE A 627 6.20 -14.94 14.72
C ILE A 627 6.17 -15.53 16.12
N THR A 628 5.57 -14.80 17.05
CA THR A 628 5.33 -15.29 18.40
C THR A 628 3.99 -14.80 18.94
N CYS A 629 3.50 -15.46 19.97
CA CYS A 629 2.40 -14.97 20.81
C CYS A 629 2.79 -14.99 22.30
N LYS A 630 4.10 -15.00 22.59
CA LYS A 630 4.60 -15.14 23.94
C LYS A 630 4.23 -13.92 24.79
N ARG A 631 3.81 -14.12 26.03
CA ARG A 631 3.67 -13.02 26.99
C ARG A 631 5.05 -12.65 27.55
N ASP A 632 5.66 -11.62 26.97
CA ASP A 632 6.95 -11.10 27.41
C ASP A 632 6.77 -9.99 28.45
N GLU A 633 7.07 -10.28 29.71
CA GLU A 633 6.88 -9.32 30.82
C GLU A 633 8.04 -8.33 31.00
N SER A 634 9.01 -8.30 30.09
CA SER A 634 10.02 -7.23 30.07
C SER A 634 9.38 -5.85 29.96
N ASP A 635 9.96 -4.85 30.64
CA ASP A 635 9.39 -3.50 30.74
C ASP A 635 9.07 -2.88 29.37
N ASP A 636 9.97 -3.05 28.39
CA ASP A 636 9.78 -2.53 27.03
C ASP A 636 8.60 -3.20 26.28
N MET A 637 8.37 -4.50 26.52
CA MET A 637 7.32 -5.27 25.84
C MET A 637 5.96 -5.11 26.52
N LYS A 638 5.94 -4.94 27.85
CA LYS A 638 4.71 -4.92 28.66
C LYS A 638 3.70 -3.89 28.16
N GLU A 639 4.14 -2.68 27.82
CA GLU A 639 3.25 -1.63 27.30
C GLU A 639 2.69 -2.00 25.92
N VAL A 640 3.54 -2.48 25.01
CA VAL A 640 3.15 -2.75 23.62
C VAL A 640 2.37 -4.06 23.45
N LEU A 641 2.53 -5.02 24.36
CA LEU A 641 1.76 -6.27 24.37
C LEU A 641 0.28 -6.03 24.67
N ALA A 642 -0.06 -4.96 25.41
CA ALA A 642 -1.45 -4.59 25.64
C ALA A 642 -2.23 -4.38 24.33
N TYR A 643 -1.55 -4.00 23.24
CA TYR A 643 -2.16 -3.86 21.91
C TYR A 643 -2.51 -5.20 21.24
N GLN A 644 -1.86 -6.28 21.66
CA GLN A 644 -1.99 -7.61 21.08
C GLN A 644 -3.00 -8.49 21.80
N ILE A 645 -3.50 -8.07 22.96
CA ILE A 645 -4.49 -8.80 23.71
C ILE A 645 -5.86 -8.61 23.03
N HIS A 646 -6.42 -9.72 22.55
CA HIS A 646 -7.75 -9.75 21.97
C HIS A 646 -8.79 -9.51 23.05
N ASN A 647 -9.53 -8.41 22.88
CA ASN A 647 -10.71 -8.11 23.67
C ASN A 647 -11.95 -8.36 22.81
N HIS A 648 -12.82 -9.26 23.27
CA HIS A 648 -14.07 -9.51 22.58
C HIS A 648 -14.88 -8.21 22.48
N SER A 649 -15.42 -7.97 21.29
CA SER A 649 -16.27 -6.83 20.95
C SER A 649 -17.44 -7.32 20.12
N HIS A 650 -18.48 -6.50 19.99
CA HIS A 650 -19.65 -6.80 19.14
C HIS A 650 -19.28 -7.15 17.69
N THR A 651 -18.10 -6.74 17.20
CA THR A 651 -17.66 -7.02 15.83
C THR A 651 -17.04 -8.41 15.64
N CYS A 652 -16.56 -9.03 16.73
CA CYS A 652 -15.96 -10.35 16.67
C CYS A 652 -16.87 -11.45 17.21
N GLU A 653 -17.80 -11.14 18.11
CA GLU A 653 -18.71 -12.14 18.66
C GLU A 653 -19.89 -12.44 17.71
N ASP A 654 -19.97 -13.69 17.28
CA ASP A 654 -21.14 -14.24 16.59
C ASP A 654 -21.91 -15.15 17.56
N LYS A 655 -23.19 -14.85 17.81
CA LYS A 655 -24.07 -15.64 18.70
C LYS A 655 -24.14 -17.12 18.33
N ARG A 656 -23.93 -17.49 17.05
CA ARG A 656 -24.00 -18.88 16.56
C ARG A 656 -22.63 -19.56 16.45
N ARG A 657 -21.54 -18.80 16.26
CA ARG A 657 -20.22 -19.35 15.92
C ARG A 657 -19.13 -19.05 16.95
N GLY A 658 -19.41 -18.23 17.95
CA GLY A 658 -18.42 -17.72 18.92
C GLY A 658 -17.55 -16.63 18.29
N CYS A 659 -16.35 -16.41 18.83
CA CYS A 659 -15.43 -15.41 18.30
C CYS A 659 -15.02 -15.74 16.85
N ARG A 660 -15.25 -14.79 15.92
CA ARG A 660 -14.88 -14.86 14.50
C ARG A 660 -13.40 -15.15 14.28
N PHE A 661 -12.54 -14.67 15.19
CA PHE A 661 -11.09 -14.86 15.12
C PHE A 661 -10.62 -16.15 15.79
N GLY A 662 -11.53 -16.89 16.43
CA GLY A 662 -11.25 -18.19 17.05
C GLY A 662 -10.62 -18.09 18.44
N PHE A 663 -10.81 -16.97 19.15
CA PHE A 663 -10.42 -16.82 20.55
C PHE A 663 -11.44 -17.47 21.50
N PRO A 664 -11.00 -18.00 22.65
CA PRO A 664 -9.59 -18.28 23.03
C PRO A 664 -8.94 -19.34 22.14
N ILE A 665 -7.65 -19.16 21.83
CA ILE A 665 -6.87 -20.10 21.01
C ILE A 665 -6.29 -21.20 21.90
N ALA A 666 -6.45 -22.45 21.49
CA ALA A 666 -5.99 -23.62 22.23
C ALA A 666 -4.45 -23.60 22.49
N PRO A 667 -3.99 -23.90 23.72
CA PRO A 667 -2.56 -23.96 24.05
C PRO A 667 -1.84 -25.08 23.31
N MET A 668 -0.55 -24.88 23.04
CA MET A 668 0.30 -25.79 22.28
C MET A 668 1.72 -25.78 22.82
N ARG A 669 2.30 -26.96 23.05
CA ARG A 669 3.68 -27.11 23.54
C ARG A 669 4.72 -26.60 22.54
N THR A 670 4.51 -26.84 21.25
CA THR A 670 5.39 -26.42 20.15
C THR A 670 4.57 -25.85 19.01
N THR A 671 5.20 -25.04 18.17
CA THR A 671 4.56 -24.56 16.94
C THR A 671 4.36 -25.73 15.99
N ARG A 672 3.12 -25.92 15.53
CA ARG A 672 2.72 -27.04 14.67
C ARG A 672 1.83 -26.56 13.54
N ILE A 673 2.02 -27.15 12.37
CA ILE A 673 1.08 -27.04 11.24
C ILE A 673 0.15 -28.24 11.30
N LEU A 674 -1.13 -27.99 11.57
CA LEU A 674 -2.14 -29.03 11.72
C LEU A 674 -3.00 -29.15 10.46
N LEU A 675 -3.14 -30.39 9.97
CA LEU A 675 -3.98 -30.75 8.83
C LEU A 675 -5.38 -31.21 9.30
N PRO A 676 -6.45 -30.93 8.52
CA PRO A 676 -7.78 -31.49 8.75
C PRO A 676 -7.77 -33.01 8.92
N LEU A 677 -8.66 -33.53 9.77
CA LEU A 677 -8.88 -34.98 9.85
C LEU A 677 -9.73 -35.48 8.67
N PRO A 678 -9.53 -36.74 8.24
CA PRO A 678 -10.43 -37.39 7.29
C PRO A 678 -11.84 -37.53 7.89
N ALA A 679 -12.88 -37.45 7.05
CA ALA A 679 -14.27 -37.31 7.48
C ALA A 679 -14.78 -38.44 8.39
N ASN A 680 -14.22 -39.64 8.27
CA ASN A 680 -14.54 -40.81 9.12
C ASN A 680 -14.07 -40.64 10.57
N GLN A 681 -12.96 -39.94 10.82
CA GLN A 681 -12.39 -39.73 12.15
C GLN A 681 -12.93 -38.46 12.84
N VAL A 682 -13.48 -37.51 12.07
CA VAL A 682 -13.97 -36.23 12.62
C VAL A 682 -15.04 -36.44 13.70
N LYS A 683 -15.97 -37.38 13.51
CA LYS A 683 -17.08 -37.60 14.47
C LYS A 683 -16.56 -38.00 15.85
N GLN A 684 -15.53 -38.84 15.91
CA GLN A 684 -14.96 -39.38 17.14
C GLN A 684 -14.37 -38.28 18.06
N TYR A 685 -13.68 -37.31 17.47
CA TYR A 685 -12.93 -36.31 18.22
C TYR A 685 -13.68 -34.97 18.40
N LYS A 686 -14.88 -34.85 17.82
CA LYS A 686 -15.66 -33.60 17.85
C LYS A 686 -16.27 -33.31 19.22
N GLU A 687 -16.67 -34.34 19.96
CA GLU A 687 -17.18 -34.22 21.33
C GLU A 687 -16.06 -33.80 22.29
N GLN A 688 -14.88 -34.39 22.15
CA GLN A 688 -13.69 -33.99 22.92
C GLN A 688 -13.29 -32.54 22.64
N PHE A 689 -13.40 -32.08 21.39
CA PHE A 689 -13.18 -30.68 21.05
C PHE A 689 -14.17 -29.71 21.74
N ALA A 690 -15.43 -30.13 21.94
CA ALA A 690 -16.40 -29.32 22.68
C ALA A 690 -15.98 -29.14 24.14
N LYS A 691 -15.52 -30.22 24.80
CA LYS A 691 -14.97 -30.17 26.17
C LYS A 691 -13.76 -29.24 26.28
N ILE A 692 -12.84 -29.31 25.31
CA ILE A 692 -11.69 -28.39 25.23
C ILE A 692 -12.18 -26.94 25.15
N LYS A 693 -13.19 -26.65 24.33
CA LYS A 693 -13.72 -25.29 24.17
C LYS A 693 -14.38 -24.77 25.45
N GLU A 694 -15.14 -25.61 26.15
CA GLU A 694 -15.75 -25.27 27.45
C GLU A 694 -14.67 -24.97 28.50
N LYS A 695 -13.66 -25.84 28.62
CA LYS A 695 -12.52 -25.61 29.52
C LYS A 695 -11.76 -24.33 29.16
N LEU A 696 -11.53 -24.04 27.87
CA LEU A 696 -10.90 -22.79 27.47
C LEU A 696 -11.75 -21.56 27.82
N ALA A 697 -13.08 -21.69 27.82
CA ALA A 697 -13.98 -20.60 28.24
C ALA A 697 -13.90 -20.30 29.74
N THR A 698 -13.46 -21.26 30.58
CA THR A 698 -13.25 -21.01 32.02
C THR A 698 -11.99 -20.19 32.32
N PHE A 699 -11.00 -20.17 31.41
CA PHE A 699 -9.79 -19.39 31.59
C PHE A 699 -10.04 -17.91 31.28
N GLY A 700 -9.99 -17.08 32.33
CA GLY A 700 -10.01 -15.63 32.23
C GLY A 700 -8.68 -15.07 31.70
N ARG A 701 -8.72 -13.82 31.20
CA ARG A 701 -7.56 -13.08 30.64
C ARG A 701 -6.40 -12.87 31.65
N HIS A 702 -6.69 -13.01 32.93
CA HIS A 702 -5.75 -12.84 34.05
C HIS A 702 -5.61 -14.10 34.92
N ALA A 703 -6.05 -15.26 34.42
CA ALA A 703 -5.92 -16.51 35.15
C ALA A 703 -4.44 -16.88 35.35
N GLU A 704 -4.14 -17.55 36.47
CA GLU A 704 -2.81 -18.10 36.73
C GLU A 704 -2.42 -19.11 35.65
N GLU A 705 -1.14 -19.11 35.28
CA GLU A 705 -0.64 -20.05 34.30
C GLU A 705 -0.74 -21.48 34.85
N ILE A 706 -1.34 -22.36 34.07
CA ILE A 706 -1.38 -23.78 34.34
C ILE A 706 -0.47 -24.44 33.32
N ASN A 707 0.40 -25.33 33.80
CA ASN A 707 1.26 -26.11 32.93
C ASN A 707 0.39 -26.92 31.92
N PHE A 708 0.86 -27.02 30.68
CA PHE A 708 0.17 -27.77 29.63
C PHE A 708 -0.13 -29.23 30.02
N ASP A 709 0.75 -29.89 30.77
CA ASP A 709 0.52 -31.26 31.27
C ASP A 709 -0.67 -31.31 32.25
N ARG A 710 -0.73 -30.39 33.21
CA ARG A 710 -1.87 -30.26 34.13
C ARG A 710 -3.16 -29.91 33.38
N PHE A 711 -3.08 -29.09 32.33
CA PHE A 711 -4.24 -28.76 31.49
C PHE A 711 -4.77 -29.99 30.74
N LEU A 712 -3.89 -30.90 30.33
CA LEU A 712 -4.28 -32.17 29.71
C LEU A 712 -4.85 -33.17 30.74
N GLU A 713 -4.26 -33.25 31.93
CA GLU A 713 -4.77 -34.05 33.05
C GLU A 713 -6.19 -33.64 33.44
N ASP A 714 -6.45 -32.33 33.57
CA ASP A 714 -7.78 -31.76 33.84
C ASP A 714 -8.84 -32.12 32.78
N LEU A 715 -8.41 -32.41 31.55
CA LEU A 715 -9.26 -32.77 30.43
C LEU A 715 -9.40 -34.29 30.25
N ASP A 716 -8.61 -35.09 30.97
CA ASP A 716 -8.46 -36.53 30.80
C ASP A 716 -8.09 -36.90 29.33
N LEU A 717 -7.11 -36.19 28.76
CA LEU A 717 -6.67 -36.37 27.37
C LEU A 717 -5.15 -36.54 27.25
N THR A 718 -4.72 -37.43 26.36
CA THR A 718 -3.32 -37.47 25.91
C THR A 718 -3.05 -36.31 24.93
N GLU A 719 -1.77 -35.90 24.79
CA GLU A 719 -1.40 -34.84 23.82
C GLU A 719 -1.84 -35.20 22.39
N GLU A 720 -1.78 -36.49 22.03
CA GLU A 720 -2.21 -36.97 20.71
C GLU A 720 -3.72 -36.82 20.50
N ASN A 721 -4.54 -37.28 21.46
CA ASN A 721 -6.00 -37.13 21.38
C ASN A 721 -6.43 -35.67 21.43
N TYR A 722 -5.71 -34.83 22.17
CA TYR A 722 -5.90 -33.39 22.18
C TYR A 722 -5.65 -32.76 20.80
N ILE A 723 -4.54 -33.13 20.15
CA ILE A 723 -4.22 -32.67 18.79
C ILE A 723 -5.28 -33.15 17.79
N PHE A 724 -5.70 -34.42 17.85
CA PHE A 724 -6.77 -34.94 16.99
C PHE A 724 -8.10 -34.20 17.21
N SER A 725 -8.44 -33.88 18.46
CA SER A 725 -9.60 -33.05 18.81
C SER A 725 -9.55 -31.70 18.13
N ILE A 726 -8.41 -31.00 18.16
CA ILE A 726 -8.26 -29.72 17.47
C ILE A 726 -8.37 -29.88 15.95
N ARG A 727 -7.73 -30.91 15.38
CA ARG A 727 -7.76 -31.20 13.93
C ARG A 727 -9.17 -31.54 13.43
N SER A 728 -10.03 -32.09 14.28
CA SER A 728 -11.43 -32.41 13.94
C SER A 728 -12.26 -31.19 13.53
N ASN A 729 -11.89 -30.00 14.01
CA ASN A 729 -12.57 -28.74 13.71
C ASN A 729 -11.93 -27.95 12.54
N LEU A 730 -10.82 -28.44 11.98
CA LEU A 730 -10.12 -27.79 10.86
C LEU A 730 -10.72 -28.20 9.53
N LYS A 731 -10.89 -27.21 8.63
CA LYS A 731 -11.29 -27.44 7.22
C LYS A 731 -10.13 -27.28 6.24
N ILE A 732 -9.10 -26.56 6.65
CA ILE A 732 -7.89 -26.23 5.88
C ILE A 732 -6.67 -26.35 6.82
N PRO A 733 -5.46 -26.55 6.29
CA PRO A 733 -4.23 -26.49 7.08
C PRO A 733 -4.14 -25.18 7.86
N LYS A 734 -3.71 -25.25 9.12
CA LYS A 734 -3.58 -24.06 9.97
C LYS A 734 -2.32 -24.13 10.83
N VAL A 735 -1.64 -22.99 10.95
CA VAL A 735 -0.54 -22.80 11.90
C VAL A 735 -1.11 -22.61 13.31
N PHE A 736 -0.61 -23.39 14.26
CA PHE A 736 -0.80 -23.16 15.68
C PHE A 736 0.57 -22.86 16.29
N LEU A 737 0.72 -21.66 16.85
CA LEU A 737 1.97 -21.24 17.51
C LEU A 737 2.09 -21.92 18.88
N ARG A 738 3.33 -22.13 19.32
CA ARG A 738 3.61 -22.46 20.72
C ARG A 738 2.95 -21.43 21.64
N ARG A 739 2.12 -21.90 22.57
CA ARG A 739 1.25 -21.06 23.40
C ARG A 739 0.95 -21.70 24.76
N GLY A 740 1.20 -20.97 25.84
CA GLY A 740 0.75 -21.31 27.20
C GLY A 740 -0.69 -20.87 27.50
N THR A 741 -1.26 -21.29 28.64
CA THR A 741 -2.67 -20.97 28.97
C THR A 741 -2.91 -19.47 29.21
N HIS A 742 -1.92 -18.73 29.69
CA HIS A 742 -1.98 -17.27 29.85
C HIS A 742 -1.90 -16.48 28.53
N GLU A 743 -1.54 -17.13 27.43
CA GLU A 743 -1.33 -16.50 26.13
C GLU A 743 -2.54 -16.72 25.19
N ILE A 744 -3.58 -17.46 25.60
CA ILE A 744 -4.74 -17.86 24.77
C ILE A 744 -5.52 -16.71 24.13
N TYR A 745 -5.33 -15.47 24.59
CA TYR A 745 -5.92 -14.25 24.03
C TYR A 745 -4.93 -13.33 23.30
N ILE A 746 -3.65 -13.71 23.15
CA ILE A 746 -2.64 -12.87 22.49
C ILE A 746 -2.63 -13.16 20.98
N ASN A 747 -2.69 -12.12 20.15
CA ASN A 747 -2.53 -12.21 18.70
C ASN A 747 -1.10 -12.63 18.30
N ALA A 748 -0.94 -13.11 17.07
CA ALA A 748 0.39 -13.44 16.53
C ALA A 748 1.10 -12.16 16.08
N TYR A 749 2.29 -11.89 16.62
CA TYR A 749 3.05 -10.67 16.36
C TYR A 749 4.54 -10.96 16.10
N ASN A 750 5.22 -10.01 15.44
CA ASN A 750 6.68 -10.00 15.36
C ASN A 750 7.25 -9.07 16.44
N LYS A 751 8.13 -9.58 17.31
CA LYS A 751 8.65 -8.83 18.48
C LYS A 751 9.33 -7.51 18.08
N LYS A 752 10.24 -7.56 17.11
CA LYS A 752 10.99 -6.39 16.63
C LYS A 752 10.05 -5.33 16.02
N LEU A 753 9.10 -5.78 15.20
CA LEU A 753 8.14 -4.89 14.56
C LEU A 753 7.19 -4.25 15.57
N LEU A 754 6.70 -4.99 16.57
CA LEU A 754 5.77 -4.47 17.58
C LEU A 754 6.42 -3.37 18.43
N LEU A 755 7.68 -3.55 18.85
CA LEU A 755 8.45 -2.55 19.60
C LEU A 755 8.59 -1.23 18.85
N CYS A 756 8.87 -1.29 17.54
CA CYS A 756 8.98 -0.08 16.72
C CYS A 756 7.60 0.51 16.40
N TRP A 757 6.63 -0.32 16.02
CA TRP A 757 5.33 0.11 15.51
C TRP A 757 4.37 0.61 16.59
N ARG A 758 4.45 0.08 17.82
CA ARG A 758 3.65 0.49 18.99
C ARG A 758 2.15 0.62 18.70
N ALA A 759 1.59 -0.36 18.01
CA ALA A 759 0.15 -0.52 17.77
C ALA A 759 -0.15 -2.00 17.45
N ASN A 760 -1.42 -2.38 17.36
CA ASN A 760 -1.77 -3.75 17.00
C ASN A 760 -1.22 -4.10 15.60
N ILE A 761 -0.53 -5.22 15.53
CA ILE A 761 -0.01 -5.87 14.33
C ILE A 761 -0.44 -7.34 14.34
N ASP A 762 -0.85 -7.88 13.20
CA ASP A 762 -1.01 -9.33 13.05
C ASP A 762 -0.04 -9.81 11.96
N ILE A 763 0.72 -10.87 12.24
CA ILE A 763 1.55 -11.56 11.25
C ILE A 763 1.18 -13.03 11.17
N LEU A 764 0.91 -13.52 9.96
CA LEU A 764 0.48 -14.89 9.70
C LEU A 764 1.28 -15.47 8.54
N PHE A 765 1.76 -16.71 8.70
CA PHE A 765 2.39 -17.47 7.62
C PHE A 765 1.34 -18.11 6.71
N VAL A 766 1.54 -18.04 5.40
CA VAL A 766 0.57 -18.51 4.41
C VAL A 766 0.87 -19.95 4.01
N LEU A 767 -0.06 -20.85 4.33
CA LEU A 767 0.09 -22.28 4.04
C LEU A 767 -0.54 -22.71 2.72
N ASP A 768 -1.62 -22.02 2.28
CA ASP A 768 -2.41 -22.52 1.16
C ASP A 768 -2.95 -21.42 0.23
N PRO A 769 -3.05 -21.71 -1.09
CA PRO A 769 -3.60 -20.77 -2.07
C PRO A 769 -5.06 -20.38 -1.82
N TYR A 770 -5.85 -21.28 -1.23
CA TYR A 770 -7.28 -21.02 -1.03
C TYR A 770 -7.50 -20.00 0.08
N SER A 771 -6.77 -20.07 1.20
CA SER A 771 -6.78 -19.07 2.26
C SER A 771 -6.30 -17.72 1.73
N CYS A 772 -5.27 -17.72 0.89
CA CYS A 772 -4.81 -16.51 0.23
C CYS A 772 -5.91 -15.92 -0.67
N ALA A 773 -6.50 -16.72 -1.57
CA ALA A 773 -7.56 -16.29 -2.46
C ALA A 773 -8.83 -15.85 -1.71
N SER A 774 -9.22 -16.58 -0.67
CA SER A 774 -10.36 -16.26 0.21
C SER A 774 -10.11 -14.97 0.98
N TYR A 775 -8.89 -14.74 1.46
CA TYR A 775 -8.51 -13.47 2.06
C TYR A 775 -8.62 -12.35 1.04
N VAL A 776 -8.01 -12.49 -0.15
CA VAL A 776 -8.11 -11.52 -1.25
C VAL A 776 -9.57 -11.22 -1.58
N VAL A 777 -10.42 -12.24 -1.75
CA VAL A 777 -11.85 -12.08 -2.08
C VAL A 777 -12.61 -11.43 -0.93
N ASN A 778 -12.58 -11.97 0.28
CA ASN A 778 -13.33 -11.42 1.41
C ASN A 778 -12.87 -10.01 1.78
N TYR A 779 -11.59 -9.71 1.59
CA TYR A 779 -11.00 -8.45 1.97
C TYR A 779 -11.25 -7.37 0.92
N ILE A 780 -11.06 -7.68 -0.36
CA ILE A 780 -11.20 -6.73 -1.46
C ILE A 780 -12.66 -6.62 -1.93
N SER A 781 -13.47 -7.68 -1.79
CA SER A 781 -14.87 -7.73 -2.24
C SER A 781 -15.90 -7.46 -1.12
N LYS A 782 -15.55 -6.77 -0.02
CA LYS A 782 -16.51 -6.42 1.06
C LYS A 782 -17.77 -5.65 0.58
N SER A 783 -17.78 -5.16 -0.67
CA SER A 783 -18.90 -4.44 -1.30
C SER A 783 -19.62 -5.22 -2.40
N ASP A 784 -19.41 -6.54 -2.53
CA ASP A 784 -20.01 -7.33 -3.62
C ASP A 784 -21.51 -7.61 -3.37
N ARG A 785 -22.36 -6.66 -3.79
CA ARG A 785 -23.78 -6.91 -4.05
C ARG A 785 -24.03 -6.70 -5.55
N GLY A 786 -23.98 -7.80 -6.29
CA GLY A 786 -24.71 -8.08 -7.54
C GLY A 786 -24.84 -6.94 -8.57
N VAL A 787 -24.20 -7.13 -9.73
CA VAL A 787 -24.23 -6.21 -10.87
C VAL A 787 -25.48 -6.43 -11.72
N SER A 788 -26.56 -5.69 -11.44
CA SER A 788 -27.66 -5.44 -12.39
C SER A 788 -28.65 -4.37 -11.89
N LYS A 789 -28.17 -3.14 -11.64
CA LYS A 789 -28.95 -1.90 -11.38
C LYS A 789 -28.08 -0.62 -11.50
N LEU A 790 -27.16 -0.65 -12.47
CA LEU A 790 -25.86 0.04 -12.50
C LEU A 790 -25.89 1.56 -12.26
N LEU A 791 -26.71 2.36 -12.94
CA LEU A 791 -26.68 3.83 -12.79
C LEU A 791 -27.33 4.34 -11.48
N ARG A 792 -28.39 3.67 -11.01
CA ARG A 792 -29.03 3.97 -9.71
C ARG A 792 -28.18 3.50 -8.53
N GLN A 793 -27.49 2.36 -8.68
CA GLN A 793 -26.53 1.86 -7.69
C GLN A 793 -25.25 2.70 -7.64
N VAL A 794 -24.73 3.17 -8.77
CA VAL A 794 -23.58 4.10 -8.82
C VAL A 794 -23.81 5.32 -7.93
N SER A 795 -24.98 5.97 -8.02
CA SER A 795 -25.33 7.10 -7.14
C SER A 795 -25.43 6.70 -5.66
N LYS A 796 -25.93 5.50 -5.35
CA LYS A 796 -26.09 4.99 -3.97
C LYS A 796 -24.77 4.52 -3.35
N GLU A 797 -23.87 3.94 -4.14
CA GLU A 797 -22.55 3.44 -3.73
C GLU A 797 -21.54 4.58 -3.57
N ILE A 798 -21.58 5.59 -4.44
CA ILE A 798 -20.77 6.82 -4.27
C ILE A 798 -21.19 7.57 -3.00
N ARG A 799 -22.46 7.46 -2.59
CA ARG A 799 -23.03 8.05 -1.36
C ARG A 799 -22.73 7.26 -0.08
N GLY A 800 -21.83 6.28 -0.14
CA GLY A 800 -21.31 5.56 1.04
C GLY A 800 -20.67 6.49 2.08
N GLU A 801 -20.60 6.01 3.32
CA GLU A 801 -19.96 6.71 4.43
C GLU A 801 -18.44 6.72 4.25
N VAL A 802 -17.82 7.90 4.36
CA VAL A 802 -16.37 8.09 4.18
C VAL A 802 -15.84 8.94 5.33
N SER A 803 -14.79 8.48 6.01
CA SER A 803 -14.17 9.25 7.11
C SER A 803 -13.33 10.42 6.60
N ALA A 804 -13.09 11.42 7.45
CA ALA A 804 -12.21 12.55 7.13
C ALA A 804 -10.77 12.10 6.83
N GLN A 805 -10.27 11.05 7.48
CA GLN A 805 -8.96 10.48 7.19
C GLN A 805 -8.93 9.75 5.83
N GLU A 806 -10.00 9.02 5.47
CA GLU A 806 -10.09 8.38 4.15
C GLU A 806 -10.14 9.42 3.03
N ALA A 807 -10.93 10.47 3.21
CA ALA A 807 -10.99 11.61 2.31
C ALA A 807 -9.62 12.30 2.19
N ALA A 808 -8.92 12.50 3.31
CA ALA A 808 -7.57 13.04 3.36
C ALA A 808 -6.56 12.17 2.58
N CYS A 809 -6.57 10.85 2.73
CA CYS A 809 -5.74 9.94 1.93
C CYS A 809 -5.95 10.15 0.43
N CYS A 810 -7.22 10.22 0.00
CA CYS A 810 -7.58 10.43 -1.40
C CYS A 810 -7.12 11.79 -1.94
N LEU A 811 -7.32 12.87 -1.17
CA LEU A 811 -6.95 14.24 -1.56
C LEU A 811 -5.44 14.46 -1.58
N LEU A 812 -4.70 13.88 -0.62
CA LEU A 812 -3.24 13.95 -0.57
C LEU A 812 -2.55 13.09 -1.64
N LYS A 813 -3.32 12.30 -2.39
CA LYS A 813 -2.85 11.27 -3.32
C LYS A 813 -1.96 10.24 -2.63
N ILE A 814 -2.30 9.88 -1.38
CA ILE A 814 -1.68 8.75 -0.69
C ILE A 814 -2.28 7.48 -1.28
N PRO A 815 -1.46 6.55 -1.79
CA PRO A 815 -1.96 5.37 -2.46
C PRO A 815 -2.67 4.45 -1.46
N MET A 816 -3.95 4.16 -1.73
CA MET A 816 -4.75 3.20 -0.96
C MET A 816 -4.37 1.75 -1.27
N THR A 817 -3.73 1.51 -2.41
CA THR A 817 -3.08 0.23 -2.72
C THR A 817 -1.68 0.49 -3.24
N GLN A 818 -0.70 -0.31 -2.80
CA GLN A 818 0.68 -0.28 -3.28
C GLN A 818 1.09 -1.69 -3.69
N SER A 819 1.95 -1.80 -4.71
CA SER A 819 2.54 -3.07 -5.13
C SER A 819 4.01 -2.85 -5.46
N SER A 820 4.85 -3.86 -5.24
CA SER A 820 6.23 -3.88 -5.71
C SER A 820 6.36 -3.93 -7.23
N ARG A 821 5.34 -4.45 -7.93
CA ARG A 821 5.35 -4.61 -9.38
C ARG A 821 4.15 -3.95 -10.03
N ASP A 822 4.40 -3.26 -11.14
CA ASP A 822 3.32 -2.75 -11.99
C ASP A 822 2.59 -3.92 -12.64
N VAL A 823 1.26 -3.81 -12.74
CA VAL A 823 0.42 -4.80 -13.41
C VAL A 823 -0.08 -4.23 -14.73
N THR A 824 -0.05 -5.01 -15.81
CA THR A 824 -0.52 -4.57 -17.13
C THR A 824 -1.40 -5.65 -17.77
N PHE A 825 -2.57 -5.22 -18.28
CA PHE A 825 -3.50 -6.09 -19.00
C PHE A 825 -3.20 -6.09 -20.51
N ILE A 826 -2.97 -7.28 -21.06
CA ILE A 826 -2.86 -7.54 -22.49
C ILE A 826 -4.23 -8.02 -22.97
N ASN A 827 -4.83 -7.28 -23.90
CA ASN A 827 -6.10 -7.68 -24.49
C ASN A 827 -5.90 -8.77 -25.55
N THR A 828 -6.03 -10.01 -25.12
CA THR A 828 -5.87 -11.22 -25.94
C THR A 828 -7.13 -11.61 -26.72
N ASN A 829 -8.19 -10.78 -26.73
CA ASN A 829 -9.39 -11.00 -27.55
C ASN A 829 -9.05 -11.13 -29.05
N ARG A 830 -9.97 -11.72 -29.81
CA ARG A 830 -9.95 -11.64 -31.27
C ARG A 830 -10.00 -10.17 -31.73
N PRO A 831 -9.36 -9.80 -32.86
CA PRO A 831 -9.25 -8.40 -33.31
C PRO A 831 -10.56 -7.61 -33.29
N ASP A 832 -11.67 -8.21 -33.69
CA ASP A 832 -13.00 -7.55 -33.79
C ASP A 832 -13.65 -7.28 -32.42
N ASP A 833 -13.25 -8.04 -31.40
CA ASP A 833 -13.71 -7.90 -30.02
C ASP A 833 -12.74 -7.10 -29.14
N ARG A 834 -11.65 -6.57 -29.71
CA ARG A 834 -10.74 -5.69 -29.00
C ARG A 834 -11.36 -4.30 -28.87
N VAL A 835 -11.21 -3.73 -27.69
CA VAL A 835 -11.58 -2.34 -27.42
C VAL A 835 -10.43 -1.45 -27.89
N ILE A 836 -10.74 -0.52 -28.79
CA ILE A 836 -9.83 0.53 -29.23
C ILE A 836 -10.14 1.84 -28.51
N PHE A 837 -9.10 2.67 -28.33
CA PHE A 837 -9.25 4.04 -27.88
C PHE A 837 -9.23 4.96 -29.08
N VAL A 838 -10.30 5.74 -29.25
CA VAL A 838 -10.40 6.70 -30.34
C VAL A 838 -9.48 7.91 -30.08
N LYS A 839 -8.80 8.40 -31.13
CA LYS A 839 -7.99 9.63 -31.09
C LYS A 839 -8.84 10.82 -30.61
N PRO A 840 -8.25 11.80 -29.90
CA PRO A 840 -9.02 12.94 -29.40
C PRO A 840 -9.56 13.80 -30.57
N ALA A 841 -10.65 14.53 -30.32
CA ALA A 841 -11.41 15.22 -31.38
C ALA A 841 -10.55 16.24 -32.16
N ASP A 842 -9.65 16.92 -31.46
CA ASP A 842 -8.68 17.87 -32.03
C ASP A 842 -7.66 17.23 -32.99
N GLU A 843 -7.33 15.95 -32.79
CA GLU A 843 -6.53 15.18 -33.75
C GLU A 843 -7.40 14.70 -34.92
N LEU A 844 -8.62 14.23 -34.65
CA LEU A 844 -9.55 13.75 -35.69
C LEU A 844 -9.97 14.85 -36.66
N GLU A 845 -10.23 16.07 -36.16
CA GLU A 845 -10.58 17.24 -36.98
C GLU A 845 -9.48 17.63 -37.98
N LYS A 846 -8.23 17.24 -37.71
CA LYS A 846 -7.07 17.50 -38.59
C LYS A 846 -6.78 16.35 -39.55
N MET A 847 -7.53 15.25 -39.45
CA MET A 847 -7.37 14.07 -40.30
C MET A 847 -8.32 14.11 -41.49
N ASP A 848 -7.97 13.35 -42.53
CA ASP A 848 -8.84 13.12 -43.67
C ASP A 848 -10.17 12.49 -43.21
N PRO A 849 -11.34 13.06 -43.58
CA PRO A 849 -12.66 12.52 -43.27
C PRO A 849 -12.86 11.05 -43.64
N ASP A 850 -12.18 10.55 -44.68
CA ASP A 850 -12.27 9.16 -45.16
C ASP A 850 -11.26 8.23 -44.46
N SER A 851 -10.37 8.78 -43.63
CA SER A 851 -9.39 8.00 -42.89
C SER A 851 -10.05 7.02 -41.91
N CYS A 852 -9.59 5.77 -41.94
CA CYS A 852 -9.98 4.73 -40.99
C CYS A 852 -9.00 4.61 -39.80
N ASP A 853 -7.94 5.42 -39.74
CA ASP A 853 -6.94 5.42 -38.65
C ASP A 853 -7.44 6.21 -37.42
N ILE A 854 -8.60 5.84 -36.93
CA ILE A 854 -9.28 6.50 -35.80
C ILE A 854 -8.71 6.08 -34.44
N ALA A 855 -7.87 5.04 -34.39
CA ALA A 855 -7.43 4.39 -33.17
C ALA A 855 -6.04 4.87 -32.71
N LEU A 856 -5.87 5.03 -31.40
CA LEU A 856 -4.55 5.18 -30.79
C LEU A 856 -3.83 3.82 -30.79
N LYS A 857 -2.55 3.79 -31.22
CA LYS A 857 -1.70 2.60 -31.18
C LYS A 857 -1.58 2.05 -29.75
N GLY A 858 -2.07 0.83 -29.54
CA GLY A 858 -2.03 0.10 -28.28
C GLY A 858 -0.76 -0.73 -28.13
N ILE A 859 -0.78 -1.67 -27.17
CA ILE A 859 0.36 -2.53 -26.84
C ILE A 859 0.72 -3.44 -28.03
N LEU A 860 -0.29 -4.01 -28.69
CA LEU A 860 -0.11 -4.99 -29.76
C LEU A 860 0.46 -4.33 -31.02
N GLU A 861 -0.08 -3.16 -31.38
CA GLU A 861 0.39 -2.41 -32.55
C GLU A 861 1.85 -1.98 -32.36
N ARG A 862 2.25 -1.61 -31.13
CA ARG A 862 3.65 -1.26 -30.80
C ARG A 862 4.58 -2.46 -30.82
N TYR A 863 4.11 -3.64 -30.41
CA TYR A 863 4.91 -4.86 -30.44
C TYR A 863 5.25 -5.30 -31.87
N VAL A 864 4.36 -5.04 -32.84
CA VAL A 864 4.61 -5.32 -34.27
C VAL A 864 5.75 -4.45 -34.83
N VAL A 865 5.83 -3.17 -34.42
CA VAL A 865 6.84 -2.22 -34.88
C VAL A 865 8.06 -2.11 -33.93
N ARG A 866 8.26 -3.13 -33.09
CA ARG A 866 9.40 -3.17 -32.14
C ARG A 866 10.72 -3.23 -32.90
N PRO A 867 11.84 -2.76 -32.30
CA PRO A 867 13.15 -2.83 -32.93
C PRO A 867 13.54 -4.29 -33.22
N ARG A 868 14.22 -4.53 -34.35
CA ARG A 868 14.66 -5.89 -34.77
C ARG A 868 15.56 -6.59 -33.74
N ALA A 869 16.27 -5.84 -32.90
CA ALA A 869 17.05 -6.39 -31.78
C ALA A 869 16.19 -7.18 -30.78
N LEU A 870 14.87 -6.97 -30.76
CA LEU A 870 13.91 -7.62 -29.86
C LEU A 870 13.03 -8.65 -30.56
N ASP A 871 13.41 -9.11 -31.76
CA ASP A 871 12.59 -10.06 -32.54
C ASP A 871 12.37 -11.39 -31.79
N ASN A 872 13.36 -11.81 -31.00
CA ASN A 872 13.33 -13.05 -30.22
C ASN A 872 12.42 -13.00 -28.98
N LEU A 873 11.95 -11.82 -28.57
CA LEU A 873 11.08 -11.69 -27.39
C LEU A 873 9.64 -11.98 -27.75
N CYS A 874 8.96 -12.80 -26.94
CA CYS A 874 7.52 -12.97 -27.03
C CYS A 874 6.78 -11.70 -26.54
N LEU A 875 5.48 -11.61 -26.84
CA LEU A 875 4.67 -10.46 -26.44
C LEU A 875 4.66 -10.26 -24.92
N ALA A 876 4.55 -11.35 -24.15
CA ALA A 876 4.53 -11.25 -22.69
C ALA A 876 5.85 -10.68 -22.13
N ASP A 877 7.00 -11.16 -22.62
CA ASP A 877 8.32 -10.67 -22.19
C ASP A 877 8.54 -9.21 -22.58
N TYR A 878 8.13 -8.82 -23.79
CA TYR A 878 8.21 -7.43 -24.23
C TYR A 878 7.41 -6.51 -23.30
N VAL A 879 6.16 -6.86 -22.99
CA VAL A 879 5.29 -6.04 -22.14
C VAL A 879 5.76 -6.02 -20.69
N ALA A 880 6.31 -7.14 -20.22
CA ALA A 880 6.83 -7.29 -18.87
C ALA A 880 8.08 -6.43 -18.65
N ASN A 881 9.01 -6.43 -19.61
CA ASN A 881 10.35 -5.88 -19.41
C ASN A 881 10.58 -4.51 -20.04
N TYR A 882 9.69 -3.99 -20.90
CA TYR A 882 9.90 -2.71 -21.57
C TYR A 882 8.82 -1.65 -21.23
N ASN A 883 9.27 -0.41 -21.12
CA ASN A 883 8.44 0.79 -21.05
C ASN A 883 8.40 1.46 -22.41
N PHE A 884 7.25 2.01 -22.80
CA PHE A 884 7.12 2.84 -23.99
C PHE A 884 6.95 4.31 -23.62
N THR A 885 7.64 5.19 -24.34
CA THR A 885 7.47 6.64 -24.25
C THR A 885 7.18 7.23 -25.63
N LYS A 886 6.09 8.00 -25.75
CA LYS A 886 5.72 8.72 -26.99
C LYS A 886 6.67 9.90 -27.20
N VAL A 887 7.08 10.16 -28.44
CA VAL A 887 7.81 11.39 -28.78
C VAL A 887 6.86 12.59 -28.62
N SER A 888 7.21 13.54 -27.73
CA SER A 888 6.50 14.81 -27.55
C SER A 888 7.14 15.88 -28.43
N SER A 889 6.34 16.71 -29.10
CA SER A 889 6.79 17.84 -29.95
C SER A 889 7.46 18.99 -29.18
N SER A 890 7.45 18.94 -27.85
CA SER A 890 8.08 19.95 -26.98
C SER A 890 9.62 19.81 -26.92
N LEU A 891 10.36 20.77 -27.47
CA LEU A 891 11.84 20.82 -27.49
C LEU A 891 12.50 20.58 -26.12
N ARG A 892 11.88 21.02 -25.01
CA ARG A 892 12.44 20.88 -23.64
C ARG A 892 12.64 19.43 -23.15
N LYS A 893 12.01 18.43 -23.79
CA LYS A 893 12.15 17.01 -23.39
C LYS A 893 13.15 16.21 -24.24
N GLN A 894 13.63 16.76 -25.37
CA GLN A 894 14.58 16.04 -26.24
C GLN A 894 15.99 15.95 -25.63
N ILE A 895 16.34 16.85 -24.71
CA ILE A 895 17.67 16.96 -24.10
C ILE A 895 17.95 15.83 -23.07
N ASN A 896 16.92 15.13 -22.57
CA ASN A 896 17.03 14.07 -21.56
C ASN A 896 16.68 12.68 -22.12
N GLN A 897 17.15 12.32 -23.32
CA GLN A 897 17.02 10.93 -23.79
C GLN A 897 18.02 10.03 -23.04
N PRO A 898 17.56 8.96 -22.38
CA PRO A 898 18.46 8.02 -21.72
C PRO A 898 19.28 7.25 -22.77
N ILE A 899 20.57 7.07 -22.50
CA ILE A 899 21.58 6.46 -23.38
C ILE A 899 21.18 5.04 -23.85
N THR A 900 20.33 4.34 -23.09
CA THR A 900 19.88 2.96 -23.34
C THR A 900 18.48 2.84 -23.97
N SER A 901 17.99 3.88 -24.67
CA SER A 901 16.67 3.84 -25.32
C SER A 901 16.73 3.30 -26.77
N LEU A 902 15.77 2.46 -27.14
CA LEU A 902 15.61 1.92 -28.50
C LEU A 902 14.40 2.56 -29.19
N SER A 903 14.54 3.09 -30.40
CA SER A 903 13.42 3.68 -31.15
C SER A 903 12.59 2.62 -31.86
N LEU A 904 11.27 2.80 -31.89
CA LEU A 904 10.38 1.95 -32.71
C LEU A 904 10.66 2.17 -34.20
N ILE A 905 10.40 1.15 -35.02
CA ILE A 905 10.68 1.18 -36.48
C ILE A 905 9.92 2.32 -37.19
N ASP A 906 8.73 2.66 -36.69
CA ASP A 906 7.86 3.69 -37.24
C ASP A 906 8.10 5.09 -36.66
N ASN A 907 9.16 5.28 -35.86
CA ASN A 907 9.49 6.52 -35.16
C ASN A 907 8.35 7.08 -34.27
N SER A 908 7.37 6.26 -33.87
CA SER A 908 6.25 6.72 -33.05
C SER A 908 6.62 6.94 -31.57
N GLY A 909 7.79 6.44 -31.14
CA GLY A 909 8.27 6.49 -29.77
C GLY A 909 9.56 5.71 -29.58
N TYR A 910 10.02 5.68 -28.33
CA TYR A 910 11.15 4.87 -27.89
C TYR A 910 10.76 3.98 -26.72
N ILE A 911 11.51 2.89 -26.55
CA ILE A 911 11.35 1.92 -25.47
C ILE A 911 12.60 1.88 -24.58
N THR A 912 12.38 1.60 -23.30
CA THR A 912 13.45 1.43 -22.31
C THR A 912 13.23 0.17 -21.50
N GLU A 913 14.31 -0.53 -21.17
CA GLU A 913 14.27 -1.72 -20.33
C GLU A 913 13.97 -1.34 -18.87
N ARG A 914 13.22 -2.21 -18.19
CA ARG A 914 12.81 -2.05 -16.80
C ARG A 914 13.77 -2.79 -15.88
N THR A 915 14.00 -2.21 -14.71
CA THR A 915 14.70 -2.89 -13.61
C THR A 915 13.86 -3.99 -12.97
N THR A 916 12.53 -3.83 -12.96
CA THR A 916 11.57 -4.81 -12.44
C THR A 916 10.49 -5.12 -13.47
N SER A 917 10.35 -6.42 -13.77
CA SER A 917 9.35 -6.93 -14.71
C SER A 917 7.93 -6.69 -14.20
N ARG A 918 7.02 -6.32 -15.12
CA ARG A 918 5.59 -6.20 -14.81
C ARG A 918 4.93 -7.55 -14.64
N ILE A 919 3.84 -7.54 -13.89
CA ILE A 919 2.90 -8.65 -13.78
C ILE A 919 1.91 -8.56 -14.93
N ILE A 920 1.80 -9.62 -15.72
CA ILE A 920 0.92 -9.65 -16.88
C ILE A 920 -0.46 -10.18 -16.51
N ARG A 921 -1.51 -9.47 -16.92
CA ARG A 921 -2.90 -9.94 -16.92
C ARG A 921 -3.37 -10.14 -18.35
N TYR A 922 -4.23 -11.13 -18.57
CA TYR A 922 -4.83 -11.42 -19.87
C TYR A 922 -6.22 -12.06 -19.65
N ARG A 923 -6.99 -12.34 -20.72
CA ARG A 923 -8.38 -12.79 -20.61
C ARG A 923 -8.51 -14.17 -19.93
N ARG A 924 -7.56 -15.07 -20.19
CA ARG A 924 -7.47 -16.41 -19.59
C ARG A 924 -8.66 -17.27 -19.99
N PHE A 925 -8.72 -17.64 -21.27
CA PHE A 925 -9.71 -18.62 -21.74
C PHE A 925 -9.47 -19.96 -21.03
N GLY A 926 -10.55 -20.67 -20.68
CA GLY A 926 -10.43 -21.96 -20.01
C GLY A 926 -10.17 -23.07 -21.03
N LEU A 927 -9.14 -23.90 -20.82
CA LEU A 927 -8.78 -24.99 -21.74
C LEU A 927 -9.99 -25.88 -22.10
N HIS A 928 -10.82 -26.22 -21.12
CA HIS A 928 -11.99 -27.09 -21.34
C HIS A 928 -13.25 -26.32 -21.77
N GLN A 929 -13.28 -25.00 -21.61
CA GLN A 929 -14.45 -24.16 -21.94
C GLN A 929 -14.37 -23.60 -23.36
N ASP A 930 -13.17 -23.19 -23.78
CA ASP A 930 -12.89 -22.61 -25.09
C ASP A 930 -11.44 -22.95 -25.49
N PRO A 931 -11.19 -24.19 -25.96
CA PRO A 931 -9.85 -24.67 -26.29
C PRO A 931 -9.20 -23.82 -27.38
N GLU A 932 -9.96 -23.41 -28.40
CA GLU A 932 -9.44 -22.67 -29.55
C GLU A 932 -8.87 -21.32 -29.12
N ASN A 933 -9.62 -20.53 -28.34
CA ASN A 933 -9.11 -19.26 -27.85
C ASN A 933 -8.04 -19.43 -26.77
N PHE A 934 -8.05 -20.53 -26.01
CA PHE A 934 -6.96 -20.86 -25.10
C PHE A 934 -5.63 -21.03 -25.84
N TYR A 935 -5.55 -21.89 -26.85
CA TYR A 935 -4.31 -22.11 -27.60
C TYR A 935 -3.87 -20.86 -28.37
N ARG A 936 -4.82 -20.12 -28.99
CA ARG A 936 -4.52 -18.84 -29.63
C ARG A 936 -3.92 -17.83 -28.65
N GLU A 937 -4.47 -17.74 -27.45
CA GLU A 937 -3.97 -16.86 -26.39
C GLU A 937 -2.56 -17.28 -25.94
N GLN A 938 -2.29 -18.58 -25.79
CA GLN A 938 -0.95 -19.06 -25.45
C GLN A 938 0.08 -18.71 -26.54
N ILE A 939 -0.22 -19.02 -27.81
CA ILE A 939 0.67 -18.69 -28.95
C ILE A 939 0.94 -17.18 -29.03
N MET A 940 -0.08 -16.37 -28.74
CA MET A 940 0.06 -14.92 -28.73
C MET A 940 0.98 -14.42 -27.60
N LEU A 941 1.00 -15.09 -26.46
CA LEU A 941 1.75 -14.65 -25.27
C LEU A 941 3.15 -15.25 -25.17
N SER A 942 3.38 -16.48 -25.66
CA SER A 942 4.64 -17.21 -25.50
C SER A 942 5.18 -17.78 -26.83
N ASN A 943 6.51 -17.87 -26.93
CA ASN A 943 7.14 -18.74 -27.93
C ASN A 943 7.05 -20.18 -27.42
N TYR A 944 6.60 -21.09 -28.27
CA TYR A 944 6.26 -22.50 -27.97
C TYR A 944 7.42 -23.36 -27.41
N THR A 945 8.62 -22.80 -27.19
CA THR A 945 9.84 -23.53 -26.84
C THR A 945 10.16 -23.60 -25.33
N LYS A 946 9.38 -22.97 -24.43
CA LYS A 946 9.65 -22.96 -22.97
C LYS A 946 8.56 -23.55 -22.07
N THR A 947 7.62 -24.32 -22.61
CA THR A 947 6.54 -24.94 -21.81
C THR A 947 6.75 -26.45 -21.66
N THR A 948 7.65 -26.82 -20.75
CA THR A 948 7.58 -28.10 -20.03
C THR A 948 7.59 -27.74 -18.55
N ASN A 949 6.50 -28.08 -17.86
CA ASN A 949 6.09 -27.70 -16.50
C ASN A 949 5.19 -26.46 -16.42
N ILE A 950 3.98 -26.57 -16.97
CA ILE A 950 2.77 -25.88 -16.46
C ILE A 950 1.97 -26.89 -15.66
#